data_AF-A0A9X1PT50-F1
#
_entry.id   AF-A0A9X1PT50-F1
#
_cell.length_a   1.000
_cell.length_b   1.000
_cell.length_c   1.000
_cell.angle_alpha   90.00
_cell.angle_beta   90.00
_cell.angle_gamma   90.00
#
_symmetry.space_group_name_H-M   'P 1'
#
loop_
_entity.id
_entity.type
_entity.pdbx_description
1 polymer ?
#
loop_
_entity_poly.entity_id
_entity_poly.type
_entity_poly.pdbx_seq_one_letter_code
_entity_poly.pdbx_strand_id
1 'polypeptide(L)'
;MQCIPRRSVLRSAIAVALAPTLGSALLPGLAPGASAAVSWTAKWIWAPSSTTNQWVAFRRSFTLGAAPSKAVTQIAADSKYWLWVNGTLVVFEGGLKRGPNRTDTYYDEIDLAPYLKSGSNTVALLVWYFGKQGFSHNSSGRGGLLFQSDIQAGSTTTRLVSDTSWKHTVHPGYSNNTSGTQVNFRLPESNIFYDARAAAVVSGWRSPGFDDSGWTAPTEYGAAGAAPWNTLVERPIPLFRYSGLKSYTNAASLPSTGQGSTAISATLPSNIQVTPFLKVDAPAGAVIGIQTDHYDDGAGLVGIEPGTQYNMRATYVCAGGVQEFEPLAWMSGTAVRYTIPAGVTILELKYRESGYDTDFAGSFRSSDPFLDTLWGKAARTMYVNMRDNYMDCPTRERAQWWGDVVNQLKEGFYTFDTRSHALGEKAIAQLAAWQKDSGALYSPVPTTIWTAELPVQMLASVWSFWTYYLYTGNADAVTVAYPAVKRYLNLWSLDGDGLVNHRAGDWDWEDWGSDIDARVLDNCWYYLALDTAAKLADLSGNSGDVAGWQSRRDSIKANFDRVLWNTSRNEYRSPGYTRDSDDRANALAVVAGLAPASRHRAITEVLRNHLNASPYMEFYVLEALYLMGAATVAEERMRNRFAAQVTDPDCYTLWELWTKADGTDNHAWNGGPLYALSAYAAGVRPTEPGWTAYEVVPQTGTLTRIDTVTPTARGDIRFGITRDGDQATLTLTSPSGTTARVGVPTYRGSSPVIKANGTTVYSGGAATGSVSGLTYASKDSSYVYFTVRPGSWTFTVSGAGRLDNLALGRPVSGDNSLENADWGRNRLTDGKLTSVAGAKGYTSNEFSSADVSATPVWVEIDLGADTDLDAVRLFPRTDTAAAGGGTAGFPVDFSVQVRADGGTSYTTVRTVTGQPDPDGRVQTYGFRTTTARYVRLRVTRLGSPASDEAAKYRLQLAEITVPTASTTVTSNCTLENGDWGKTRVLDGNLTSVAGARGFTSIDFPAADVRDTPVWIEVDLGADRAIGSVTLQPRTDTGGAGGGTAGLPVDFTLQTRADGGTSYTTVRTVTGQPNPGGTAQTYALTSATGRYLRLKATRLGAPATDETAKYRLQLAEIRVA
;
A
#
# COMPACT_ATOMS: atom_id res chain seq x y z
N MET A 1 -9.84 -64.76 -8.50
CA MET A 1 -10.73 -65.67 -9.25
C MET A 1 -11.23 -64.93 -10.50
N GLN A 2 -11.36 -65.66 -11.62
CA GLN A 2 -12.21 -65.47 -12.83
C GLN A 2 -12.87 -64.11 -13.17
N CYS A 3 -13.07 -63.69 -14.44
CA CYS A 3 -12.42 -63.96 -15.74
C CYS A 3 -13.19 -63.24 -16.90
N ILE A 4 -12.51 -62.41 -17.74
CA ILE A 4 -12.60 -62.38 -19.24
C ILE A 4 -13.99 -61.96 -19.88
N PRO A 5 -14.22 -61.70 -21.20
CA PRO A 5 -13.45 -61.18 -22.38
C PRO A 5 -13.90 -59.74 -22.84
N ARG A 6 -13.18 -58.91 -23.62
CA ARG A 6 -12.65 -58.90 -25.03
C ARG A 6 -13.67 -58.72 -26.22
N ARG A 7 -13.25 -57.88 -27.19
CA ARG A 7 -13.74 -57.63 -28.60
C ARG A 7 -14.88 -56.58 -28.78
N SER A 8 -14.96 -55.75 -29.84
CA SER A 8 -14.15 -55.49 -31.06
C SER A 8 -14.37 -54.05 -31.61
N VAL A 9 -13.36 -53.24 -31.98
CA VAL A 9 -12.74 -52.96 -33.32
C VAL A 9 -13.66 -52.43 -34.46
N LEU A 10 -13.15 -51.43 -35.22
CA LEU A 10 -13.63 -50.74 -36.47
C LEU A 10 -14.68 -49.61 -36.29
N ARG A 11 -14.63 -48.46 -37.01
CA ARG A 11 -13.65 -47.85 -37.96
C ARG A 11 -13.96 -46.34 -38.18
N SER A 12 -12.93 -45.49 -38.42
CA SER A 12 -12.91 -44.24 -39.24
C SER A 12 -13.93 -43.10 -38.92
N ALA A 13 -13.70 -41.78 -39.03
CA ALA A 13 -12.57 -40.86 -39.27
C ALA A 13 -13.04 -39.43 -38.79
N ILE A 14 -12.34 -38.30 -38.84
CA ILE A 14 -11.04 -37.92 -39.44
C ILE A 14 -10.26 -36.94 -38.51
N ALA A 15 -9.61 -35.90 -39.03
CA ALA A 15 -8.69 -34.98 -38.33
C ALA A 15 -9.30 -33.66 -37.80
N VAL A 16 -8.73 -33.10 -36.71
CA VAL A 16 -7.88 -31.87 -36.71
C VAL A 16 -7.29 -31.59 -35.30
N ALA A 17 -6.07 -31.06 -35.27
CA ALA A 17 -5.35 -30.42 -34.14
C ALA A 17 -5.05 -31.24 -32.87
N LEU A 18 -3.75 -31.59 -32.73
CA LEU A 18 -3.18 -32.22 -31.53
C LEU A 18 -3.16 -31.29 -30.31
N ALA A 19 -3.53 -31.85 -29.16
CA ALA A 19 -3.02 -31.42 -27.86
C ALA A 19 -2.23 -32.60 -27.23
N PRO A 20 -0.96 -32.44 -26.84
CA PRO A 20 -0.27 -33.45 -26.05
C PRO A 20 -0.68 -33.30 -24.59
N THR A 21 -1.35 -34.31 -24.05
CA THR A 21 -1.58 -34.46 -22.62
C THR A 21 -0.24 -34.65 -21.90
N LEU A 22 0.29 -33.59 -21.30
CA LEU A 22 1.39 -33.71 -20.34
C LEU A 22 0.84 -34.25 -19.03
N GLY A 23 1.21 -35.49 -18.71
CA GLY A 23 0.86 -36.13 -17.45
C GLY A 23 1.50 -35.40 -16.27
N SER A 24 0.82 -35.44 -15.12
CA SER A 24 1.27 -34.84 -13.88
C SER A 24 2.59 -35.43 -13.39
N ALA A 25 3.70 -34.81 -13.78
CA ALA A 25 4.95 -34.94 -13.05
C ALA A 25 4.78 -34.23 -11.71
N LEU A 26 4.72 -35.00 -10.63
CA LEU A 26 4.92 -34.48 -9.28
C LEU A 26 6.30 -33.84 -9.23
N LEU A 27 6.36 -32.51 -9.28
CA LEU A 27 7.56 -31.76 -8.95
C LEU A 27 7.88 -32.07 -7.48
N PRO A 28 9.05 -32.65 -7.16
CA PRO A 28 9.49 -32.68 -5.77
C PRO A 28 9.66 -31.24 -5.32
N GLY A 29 9.17 -30.93 -4.11
CA GLY A 29 9.33 -29.59 -3.54
C GLY A 29 10.81 -29.24 -3.48
N LEU A 30 11.20 -28.18 -4.21
CA LEU A 30 12.51 -27.56 -4.05
C LEU A 30 12.51 -26.85 -2.70
N ALA A 31 12.89 -27.58 -1.64
CA ALA A 31 13.76 -26.97 -0.64
C ALA A 31 14.98 -26.39 -1.38
N PRO A 32 15.58 -25.28 -0.90
CA PRO A 32 16.82 -24.78 -1.47
C PRO A 32 17.90 -25.84 -1.28
N GLY A 33 18.10 -26.67 -2.30
CA GLY A 33 19.21 -27.60 -2.36
C GLY A 33 20.47 -26.77 -2.30
N ALA A 34 21.20 -26.85 -1.19
CA ALA A 34 22.41 -26.07 -0.97
C ALA A 34 23.31 -26.22 -2.21
N SER A 35 23.47 -25.11 -2.95
CA SER A 35 24.33 -25.04 -4.13
C SER A 35 25.69 -25.60 -3.72
N ALA A 36 26.14 -26.66 -4.40
CA ALA A 36 27.35 -27.36 -4.01
C ALA A 36 28.52 -26.37 -4.09
N ALA A 37 29.08 -26.02 -2.94
CA ALA A 37 29.98 -24.87 -2.81
C ALA A 37 31.05 -24.87 -3.91
N VAL A 38 31.06 -23.79 -4.71
CA VAL A 38 31.88 -23.69 -5.92
C VAL A 38 33.34 -23.96 -5.58
N SER A 39 33.92 -24.98 -6.22
CA SER A 39 35.33 -25.33 -6.04
C SER A 39 36.20 -24.35 -6.82
N TRP A 40 36.53 -23.24 -6.16
CA TRP A 40 37.30 -22.15 -6.77
C TRP A 40 38.77 -22.50 -6.94
N THR A 41 39.26 -22.31 -8.16
CA THR A 41 40.69 -22.34 -8.52
C THR A 41 41.17 -21.03 -9.14
N ALA A 42 40.23 -20.18 -9.59
CA ALA A 42 40.48 -18.85 -10.12
C ALA A 42 41.08 -17.87 -9.11
N LYS A 43 41.73 -16.84 -9.65
CA LYS A 43 42.38 -15.74 -8.94
C LYS A 43 41.67 -14.43 -9.22
N TRP A 44 41.57 -13.58 -8.21
CA TRP A 44 41.19 -12.18 -8.39
C TRP A 44 42.28 -11.48 -9.20
N ILE A 45 41.92 -10.96 -10.37
CA ILE A 45 42.81 -10.23 -11.28
C ILE A 45 42.38 -8.76 -11.41
N TRP A 46 43.35 -7.85 -11.49
CA TRP A 46 43.10 -6.44 -11.80
C TRP A 46 44.27 -5.77 -12.51
N ALA A 47 44.11 -4.50 -12.88
CA ALA A 47 45.23 -3.63 -13.24
C ALA A 47 46.19 -3.45 -12.04
N PRO A 48 47.47 -3.12 -12.26
CA PRO A 48 48.48 -2.98 -11.18
C PRO A 48 48.14 -1.98 -10.06
N SER A 49 47.20 -1.06 -10.31
CA SER A 49 46.62 -0.17 -9.32
C SER A 49 45.12 0.02 -9.57
N SER A 50 44.38 0.23 -8.47
CA SER A 50 42.96 0.60 -8.51
C SER A 50 42.79 2.09 -8.26
N THR A 51 41.92 2.75 -9.01
CA THR A 51 41.50 4.14 -8.78
C THR A 51 39.97 4.25 -8.82
N THR A 52 39.40 5.24 -8.14
CA THR A 52 37.96 5.57 -8.24
C THR A 52 37.57 5.80 -9.70
N ASN A 53 36.38 5.35 -10.12
CA ASN A 53 35.86 5.45 -11.49
C ASN A 53 36.70 4.75 -12.58
N GLN A 54 37.51 3.76 -12.24
CA GLN A 54 38.39 3.07 -13.21
C GLN A 54 37.63 2.04 -14.04
N TRP A 55 37.82 2.09 -15.36
CA TRP A 55 37.30 1.12 -16.31
C TRP A 55 38.44 0.26 -16.85
N VAL A 56 38.35 -1.07 -16.71
CA VAL A 56 39.38 -2.01 -17.15
C VAL A 56 38.75 -3.04 -18.09
N ALA A 57 39.34 -3.19 -19.27
CA ALA A 57 38.96 -4.19 -20.25
C ALA A 57 39.85 -5.44 -20.06
N PHE A 58 39.22 -6.61 -19.99
CA PHE A 58 39.87 -7.92 -19.88
C PHE A 58 39.51 -8.77 -21.09
N ARG A 59 40.47 -9.57 -21.57
CA ARG A 59 40.30 -10.50 -22.69
C ARG A 59 40.97 -11.83 -22.44
N ARG A 60 40.33 -12.90 -22.92
CA ARG A 60 40.89 -14.25 -22.95
C ARG A 60 40.44 -14.99 -24.20
N SER A 61 41.40 -15.48 -24.98
CA SER A 61 41.15 -16.37 -26.11
C SER A 61 41.61 -17.79 -25.80
N PHE A 62 40.82 -18.78 -26.21
CA PHE A 62 41.07 -20.20 -25.97
C PHE A 62 40.42 -21.05 -27.08
N THR A 63 40.71 -22.35 -27.13
CA THR A 63 40.19 -23.27 -28.15
C THR A 63 39.42 -24.42 -27.51
N LEU A 64 38.28 -24.79 -28.09
CA LEU A 64 37.48 -25.96 -27.70
C LEU A 64 37.47 -27.01 -28.81
N GLY A 65 37.63 -28.29 -28.46
CA GLY A 65 37.60 -29.39 -29.43
C GLY A 65 36.23 -29.60 -30.10
N ALA A 66 35.15 -29.30 -29.37
CA ALA A 66 33.77 -29.36 -29.85
C ALA A 66 32.99 -28.13 -29.37
N ALA A 67 31.78 -27.90 -29.90
CA ALA A 67 30.86 -26.95 -29.31
C ALA A 67 30.42 -27.48 -27.93
N PRO A 68 30.37 -26.64 -26.88
CA PRO A 68 30.03 -27.11 -25.55
C PRO A 68 28.53 -27.35 -25.39
N SER A 69 28.17 -28.36 -24.58
CA SER A 69 26.81 -28.63 -24.14
C SER A 69 26.43 -27.89 -22.85
N LYS A 70 27.42 -27.43 -22.09
CA LYS A 70 27.26 -26.65 -20.86
C LYS A 70 28.53 -25.83 -20.59
N ALA A 71 28.43 -24.61 -20.10
CA ALA A 71 29.55 -23.79 -19.65
C ALA A 71 29.13 -22.93 -18.46
N VAL A 72 28.90 -23.58 -17.32
CA VAL A 72 28.53 -22.91 -16.08
C VAL A 72 29.68 -21.99 -15.66
N THR A 73 29.38 -20.70 -15.56
CA THR A 73 30.38 -19.64 -15.41
C THR A 73 30.02 -18.76 -14.23
N GLN A 74 30.90 -18.73 -13.23
CA GLN A 74 30.80 -17.83 -12.09
C GLN A 74 31.66 -16.58 -12.31
N ILE A 75 31.08 -15.39 -12.11
CA ILE A 75 31.74 -14.09 -12.33
C ILE A 75 31.50 -13.19 -11.12
N ALA A 76 32.58 -12.79 -10.44
CA ALA A 76 32.54 -11.74 -9.42
C ALA A 76 33.33 -10.52 -9.91
N ALA A 77 32.84 -9.32 -9.63
CA ALA A 77 33.51 -8.08 -9.98
C ALA A 77 33.33 -7.05 -8.87
N ASP A 78 34.36 -6.22 -8.65
CA ASP A 78 34.18 -4.95 -7.97
C ASP A 78 34.34 -3.82 -9.01
N SER A 79 33.28 -3.15 -9.47
CA SER A 79 31.91 -3.07 -8.91
C SER A 79 30.81 -3.54 -9.87
N LYS A 80 30.97 -3.37 -11.19
CA LYS A 80 30.02 -3.79 -12.24
C LYS A 80 30.76 -4.28 -13.48
N TYR A 81 30.18 -5.17 -14.28
CA TYR A 81 30.78 -5.62 -15.55
C TYR A 81 29.82 -5.71 -16.74
N TRP A 82 30.37 -5.71 -17.95
CA TRP A 82 29.67 -6.06 -19.19
C TRP A 82 30.46 -7.18 -19.88
N LEU A 83 29.76 -8.20 -20.37
CA LEU A 83 30.36 -9.42 -20.91
C LEU A 83 30.03 -9.60 -22.39
N TRP A 84 31.05 -9.82 -23.20
CA TRP A 84 30.95 -10.28 -24.57
C TRP A 84 31.61 -11.64 -24.74
N VAL A 85 30.94 -12.54 -25.46
CA VAL A 85 31.50 -13.82 -25.90
C VAL A 85 31.45 -13.87 -27.42
N ASN A 86 32.60 -14.07 -28.04
CA ASN A 86 32.77 -14.06 -29.49
C ASN A 86 32.28 -12.77 -30.20
N GLY A 87 32.23 -11.64 -29.49
CA GLY A 87 31.69 -10.36 -29.96
C GLY A 87 30.21 -10.13 -29.65
N THR A 88 29.46 -11.19 -29.29
CA THR A 88 28.05 -11.09 -28.87
C THR A 88 27.97 -10.62 -27.42
N LEU A 89 27.19 -9.58 -27.15
CA LEU A 89 26.86 -9.12 -25.80
C LEU A 89 26.00 -10.19 -25.09
N VAL A 90 26.48 -10.68 -23.95
CA VAL A 90 25.79 -11.72 -23.15
C VAL A 90 25.19 -11.11 -21.88
N VAL A 91 25.96 -10.29 -21.16
CA VAL A 91 25.49 -9.60 -19.94
C VAL A 91 25.66 -8.09 -20.14
N PHE A 92 24.54 -7.37 -20.05
CA PHE A 92 24.48 -5.91 -20.03
C PHE A 92 24.25 -5.46 -18.59
N GLU A 93 25.31 -5.03 -17.92
CA GLU A 93 25.41 -4.81 -16.47
C GLU A 93 25.21 -6.09 -15.63
N GLY A 94 26.33 -6.76 -15.35
CA GLY A 94 26.45 -7.80 -14.33
C GLY A 94 27.14 -7.29 -13.06
N GLY A 95 27.09 -8.10 -12.00
CA GLY A 95 27.51 -7.74 -10.66
C GLY A 95 26.41 -7.00 -9.89
N LEU A 96 26.27 -7.35 -8.61
CA LEU A 96 25.49 -6.57 -7.66
C LEU A 96 26.37 -5.56 -6.94
N LYS A 97 25.81 -4.42 -6.56
CA LYS A 97 26.44 -3.51 -5.59
C LYS A 97 26.86 -4.32 -4.35
N ARG A 98 28.18 -4.35 -4.10
CA ARG A 98 28.80 -5.09 -3.00
C ARG A 98 28.18 -4.74 -1.64
N GLY A 99 27.85 -5.77 -0.88
CA GLY A 99 27.38 -5.70 0.50
C GLY A 99 26.40 -6.81 0.93
N PRO A 100 26.64 -8.12 0.69
CA PRO A 100 25.86 -9.17 1.37
C PRO A 100 25.93 -9.01 2.89
N ASN A 101 27.11 -8.65 3.38
CA ASN A 101 27.41 -8.16 4.72
C ASN A 101 28.53 -7.10 4.61
N ARG A 102 29.17 -6.74 5.73
CA ARG A 102 30.24 -5.71 5.78
C ARG A 102 31.53 -6.07 5.02
N THR A 103 31.78 -7.35 4.70
CA THR A 103 33.08 -7.81 4.20
C THR A 103 33.03 -8.62 2.90
N ASP A 104 31.91 -9.26 2.62
CA ASP A 104 31.79 -10.25 1.54
C ASP A 104 31.33 -9.64 0.22
N THR A 105 31.38 -10.44 -0.86
CA THR A 105 31.17 -9.97 -2.24
C THR A 105 30.21 -10.91 -2.99
N TYR A 106 29.40 -10.35 -3.88
CA TYR A 106 28.49 -11.14 -4.72
C TYR A 106 29.20 -11.69 -5.96
N TYR A 107 28.76 -12.86 -6.45
CA TYR A 107 29.10 -13.38 -7.77
C TYR A 107 27.83 -13.80 -8.54
N ASP A 108 27.80 -13.57 -9.85
CA ASP A 108 26.74 -14.06 -10.74
C ASP A 108 27.11 -15.47 -11.26
N GLU A 109 26.13 -16.35 -11.49
CA GLU A 109 26.30 -17.60 -12.26
C GLU A 109 25.49 -17.54 -13.57
N ILE A 110 26.11 -17.91 -14.70
CA ILE A 110 25.50 -17.94 -16.04
C ILE A 110 26.01 -19.13 -16.87
N ASP A 111 25.19 -19.66 -17.78
CA ASP A 111 25.64 -20.64 -18.77
C ASP A 111 26.08 -19.92 -20.07
N LEU A 112 27.36 -20.06 -20.42
CA LEU A 112 27.94 -19.47 -21.63
C LEU A 112 27.91 -20.40 -22.86
N ALA A 113 27.44 -21.65 -22.73
CA ALA A 113 27.46 -22.61 -23.83
C ALA A 113 26.77 -22.11 -25.12
N PRO A 114 25.61 -21.40 -25.08
CA PRO A 114 24.94 -20.89 -26.28
C PRO A 114 25.77 -19.90 -27.10
N TYR A 115 26.83 -19.32 -26.53
CA TYR A 115 27.68 -18.29 -27.17
C TYR A 115 29.07 -18.80 -27.55
N LEU A 116 29.40 -20.03 -27.15
CA LEU A 116 30.67 -20.70 -27.42
C LEU A 116 30.54 -21.68 -28.60
N LYS A 117 31.65 -21.96 -29.27
CA LYS A 117 31.71 -22.80 -30.48
C LYS A 117 32.91 -23.74 -30.47
N SER A 118 32.93 -24.74 -31.36
CA SER A 118 34.15 -25.48 -31.66
C SER A 118 35.21 -24.54 -32.27
N GLY A 119 36.49 -24.81 -32.00
CA GLY A 119 37.60 -23.97 -32.42
C GLY A 119 37.84 -22.78 -31.49
N SER A 120 38.32 -21.67 -32.06
CA SER A 120 38.71 -20.47 -31.31
C SER A 120 37.51 -19.73 -30.74
N ASN A 121 37.58 -19.41 -29.45
CA ASN A 121 36.64 -18.59 -28.70
C ASN A 121 37.36 -17.42 -28.04
N THR A 122 36.64 -16.32 -27.87
CA THR A 122 37.11 -15.15 -27.12
C THR A 122 36.06 -14.72 -26.11
N VAL A 123 36.47 -14.54 -24.86
CA VAL A 123 35.69 -13.91 -23.78
C VAL A 123 36.31 -12.55 -23.50
N ALA A 124 35.46 -11.52 -23.41
CA ALA A 124 35.86 -10.14 -23.21
C ALA A 124 34.95 -9.48 -22.16
N LEU A 125 35.53 -8.87 -21.12
CA LEU A 125 34.79 -8.18 -20.07
C LEU A 125 35.24 -6.74 -19.95
N LEU A 126 34.31 -5.81 -19.79
CA LEU A 126 34.59 -4.45 -19.35
C LEU A 126 34.13 -4.35 -17.90
N VAL A 127 35.04 -4.06 -16.98
CA VAL A 127 34.73 -3.94 -15.56
C VAL A 127 34.88 -2.49 -15.14
N TRP A 128 33.86 -1.95 -14.48
CA TRP A 128 33.87 -0.63 -13.87
C TRP A 128 34.00 -0.79 -12.36
N TYR A 129 35.13 -0.34 -11.83
CA TYR A 129 35.35 -0.20 -10.40
C TYR A 129 34.93 1.21 -9.97
N PHE A 130 33.88 1.29 -9.14
CA PHE A 130 33.38 2.58 -8.63
C PHE A 130 34.43 3.23 -7.74
N GLY A 131 35.00 2.46 -6.79
CA GLY A 131 35.99 2.95 -5.84
C GLY A 131 35.54 4.13 -4.97
N LYS A 132 34.22 4.22 -4.71
CA LYS A 132 33.57 5.21 -3.85
C LYS A 132 32.56 4.49 -2.96
N GLN A 133 32.38 4.96 -1.73
CA GLN A 133 31.27 4.51 -0.87
C GLN A 133 29.95 5.17 -1.34
N GLY A 134 28.82 4.62 -0.89
CA GLY A 134 27.50 5.21 -1.07
C GLY A 134 26.49 4.62 -0.07
N PHE A 135 25.22 4.99 -0.17
CA PHE A 135 24.13 4.50 0.69
C PHE A 135 23.61 3.10 0.28
N SER A 136 24.02 2.60 -0.89
CA SER A 136 23.66 1.27 -1.41
C SER A 136 24.83 0.39 -1.84
N HIS A 137 26.06 0.76 -1.49
CA HIS A 137 27.26 0.02 -1.84
C HIS A 137 28.37 0.22 -0.81
N ASN A 138 29.01 -0.89 -0.45
CA ASN A 138 30.21 -0.92 0.36
C ASN A 138 31.43 -1.26 -0.52
N SER A 139 32.23 -0.25 -0.86
CA SER A 139 33.45 -0.41 -1.66
C SER A 139 34.49 -1.25 -0.91
N SER A 140 35.12 -2.21 -1.58
CA SER A 140 36.21 -3.00 -1.01
C SER A 140 37.55 -2.25 -0.91
N GLY A 141 37.67 -1.08 -1.54
CA GLY A 141 38.93 -0.37 -1.71
C GLY A 141 39.84 -0.93 -2.81
N ARG A 142 39.45 -1.99 -3.53
CA ARG A 142 40.23 -2.57 -4.63
C ARG A 142 39.34 -3.08 -5.77
N GLY A 143 39.61 -2.61 -6.99
CA GLY A 143 39.00 -3.15 -8.19
C GLY A 143 39.45 -4.60 -8.42
N GLY A 144 38.57 -5.44 -8.95
CA GLY A 144 38.87 -6.85 -9.15
C GLY A 144 37.89 -7.53 -10.10
N LEU A 145 38.38 -8.55 -10.80
CA LEU A 145 37.60 -9.53 -11.55
C LEU A 145 37.98 -10.94 -11.08
N LEU A 146 36.98 -11.78 -10.85
CA LEU A 146 37.12 -13.22 -10.67
C LEU A 146 36.21 -13.91 -11.68
N PHE A 147 36.75 -14.86 -12.43
CA PHE A 147 36.03 -15.60 -13.46
C PHE A 147 36.40 -17.08 -13.38
N GLN A 148 35.42 -17.96 -13.31
CA GLN A 148 35.62 -19.41 -13.47
C GLN A 148 34.52 -19.97 -14.37
N SER A 149 34.87 -20.82 -15.33
CA SER A 149 33.91 -21.49 -16.22
C SER A 149 34.26 -22.97 -16.39
N ASP A 150 33.30 -23.85 -16.09
CA ASP A 150 33.40 -25.29 -16.30
C ASP A 150 32.70 -25.68 -17.60
N ILE A 151 33.50 -25.75 -18.67
CA ILE A 151 33.05 -25.92 -20.05
C ILE A 151 33.04 -27.41 -20.41
N GLN A 152 31.86 -27.99 -20.59
CA GLN A 152 31.67 -29.38 -21.02
C GLN A 152 31.52 -29.43 -22.56
N ALA A 153 32.49 -30.02 -23.25
CA ALA A 153 32.50 -30.19 -24.70
C ALA A 153 32.77 -31.66 -25.06
N GLY A 154 31.73 -32.38 -25.50
CA GLY A 154 31.80 -33.83 -25.67
C GLY A 154 32.03 -34.55 -24.34
N SER A 155 33.02 -35.43 -24.28
CA SER A 155 33.45 -36.10 -23.04
C SER A 155 34.53 -35.34 -22.25
N THR A 156 34.83 -34.10 -22.62
CA THR A 156 35.92 -33.30 -22.02
C THR A 156 35.34 -32.13 -21.24
N THR A 157 35.76 -31.97 -19.99
CA THR A 157 35.54 -30.75 -19.21
C THR A 157 36.81 -29.90 -19.24
N THR A 158 36.70 -28.68 -19.76
CA THR A 158 37.76 -27.65 -19.74
C THR A 158 37.40 -26.58 -18.74
N ARG A 159 38.25 -26.38 -17.72
CA ARG A 159 38.10 -25.29 -16.76
C ARG A 159 38.87 -24.06 -17.24
N LEU A 160 38.15 -22.95 -17.42
CA LEU A 160 38.73 -21.63 -17.69
C LEU A 160 38.70 -20.80 -16.41
N VAL A 161 39.82 -20.21 -16.02
CA VAL A 161 39.95 -19.40 -14.80
C VAL A 161 40.53 -18.03 -15.10
N SER A 162 40.22 -17.02 -14.27
CA SER A 162 40.96 -15.76 -14.19
C SER A 162 42.30 -15.97 -13.49
N ASP A 163 43.37 -15.56 -14.16
CA ASP A 163 44.76 -15.66 -13.76
C ASP A 163 45.62 -14.76 -14.68
N THR A 164 46.94 -14.79 -14.52
CA THR A 164 47.92 -14.12 -15.40
C THR A 164 47.91 -14.57 -16.87
N SER A 165 47.12 -15.57 -17.28
CA SER A 165 46.94 -15.95 -18.70
C SER A 165 45.88 -15.10 -19.42
N TRP A 166 45.11 -14.30 -18.69
CA TRP A 166 44.29 -13.24 -19.25
C TRP A 166 45.15 -12.05 -19.68
N LYS A 167 44.58 -11.19 -20.52
CA LYS A 167 45.15 -9.88 -20.85
C LYS A 167 44.21 -8.78 -20.37
N HIS A 168 44.77 -7.63 -20.04
CA HIS A 168 44.00 -6.46 -19.65
C HIS A 168 44.57 -5.16 -20.23
N THR A 169 43.74 -4.13 -20.21
CA THR A 169 44.17 -2.73 -20.29
C THR A 169 43.21 -1.85 -19.49
N VAL A 170 43.72 -0.81 -18.84
CA VAL A 170 42.86 0.29 -18.37
C VAL A 170 42.30 0.97 -19.63
N HIS A 171 40.97 1.01 -19.77
CA HIS A 171 40.35 1.36 -21.05
C HIS A 171 40.56 2.86 -21.36
N PRO A 172 41.40 3.22 -22.36
CA PRO A 172 41.93 4.58 -22.53
C PRO A 172 40.87 5.62 -22.88
N GLY A 173 39.71 5.18 -23.37
CA GLY A 173 38.56 6.06 -23.60
C GLY A 173 37.94 6.65 -22.33
N TYR A 174 37.98 5.95 -21.18
CA TYR A 174 37.31 6.43 -19.96
C TYR A 174 38.24 7.31 -19.11
N SER A 175 37.73 8.45 -18.64
CA SER A 175 38.49 9.41 -17.82
C SER A 175 37.86 9.60 -16.43
N ASN A 176 38.72 9.61 -15.40
CA ASN A 176 38.34 10.00 -14.04
C ASN A 176 38.10 11.53 -13.93
N ASN A 177 38.73 12.33 -14.80
CA ASN A 177 38.46 13.77 -14.87
C ASN A 177 37.22 14.00 -15.74
N THR A 178 36.07 14.06 -15.08
CA THR A 178 34.74 14.22 -15.71
C THR A 178 34.37 15.69 -15.94
N SER A 179 35.11 16.62 -15.31
CA SER A 179 34.89 18.08 -15.25
C SER A 179 33.54 18.52 -14.63
N GLY A 180 33.47 19.78 -14.20
CA GLY A 180 32.25 20.41 -13.66
C GLY A 180 31.68 19.70 -12.43
N THR A 181 30.37 19.84 -12.24
CA THR A 181 29.62 19.27 -11.12
C THR A 181 29.78 17.76 -11.03
N GLN A 182 30.04 17.26 -9.82
CA GLN A 182 30.20 15.84 -9.52
C GLN A 182 28.90 15.24 -8.96
N VAL A 183 28.76 13.92 -9.13
CA VAL A 183 27.66 13.14 -8.54
C VAL A 183 27.72 13.27 -7.01
N ASN A 184 26.56 13.38 -6.37
CA ASN A 184 26.47 13.49 -4.92
C ASN A 184 27.11 12.28 -4.18
N PHE A 185 27.34 12.44 -2.87
CA PHE A 185 28.09 11.45 -2.07
C PHE A 185 27.30 10.18 -1.71
N ARG A 186 25.95 10.21 -1.76
CA ARG A 186 25.08 9.06 -1.43
C ARG A 186 25.13 8.00 -2.53
N LEU A 187 25.22 8.43 -3.79
CA LEU A 187 25.44 7.52 -4.92
C LEU A 187 26.88 7.02 -4.94
N PRO A 188 27.17 5.70 -4.97
CA PRO A 188 28.54 5.21 -5.18
C PRO A 188 29.06 5.43 -6.61
N GLU A 189 28.17 5.62 -7.59
CA GLU A 189 28.51 5.84 -8.99
C GLU A 189 29.25 7.19 -9.23
N SER A 190 29.88 7.31 -10.40
CA SER A 190 30.62 8.50 -10.84
C SER A 190 30.24 8.88 -12.27
N ASN A 191 30.31 10.17 -12.62
CA ASN A 191 30.01 10.65 -13.97
C ASN A 191 30.82 9.90 -15.04
N ILE A 192 30.20 9.67 -16.19
CA ILE A 192 30.87 9.02 -17.32
C ILE A 192 31.55 10.08 -18.17
N PHE A 193 32.83 9.93 -18.44
CA PHE A 193 33.53 10.69 -19.47
C PHE A 193 34.20 9.71 -20.42
N TYR A 194 33.88 9.79 -21.71
CA TYR A 194 34.42 8.91 -22.74
C TYR A 194 34.99 9.72 -23.91
N ASP A 195 36.30 9.58 -24.17
CA ASP A 195 36.95 10.13 -25.35
C ASP A 195 37.17 9.03 -26.41
N ALA A 196 36.38 9.08 -27.48
CA ALA A 196 36.46 8.10 -28.56
C ALA A 196 37.78 8.19 -29.35
N ARG A 197 38.49 9.34 -29.32
CA ARG A 197 39.83 9.48 -29.92
C ARG A 197 40.84 8.65 -29.15
N ALA A 198 40.79 8.73 -27.81
CA ALA A 198 41.62 7.90 -26.94
C ALA A 198 41.23 6.41 -26.99
N ALA A 199 39.94 6.11 -27.17
CA ALA A 199 39.45 4.75 -27.34
C ALA A 199 39.85 4.08 -28.68
N ALA A 200 40.30 4.85 -29.68
CA ALA A 200 40.58 4.31 -31.02
C ALA A 200 41.62 3.16 -31.00
N VAL A 201 42.60 3.20 -30.10
CA VAL A 201 43.63 2.15 -29.93
C VAL A 201 43.09 0.82 -29.38
N VAL A 202 41.85 0.81 -28.87
CA VAL A 202 41.12 -0.41 -28.47
C VAL A 202 39.87 -0.61 -29.34
N SER A 203 39.76 0.02 -30.51
CA SER A 203 38.61 -0.19 -31.39
C SER A 203 38.47 -1.67 -31.76
N GLY A 204 37.26 -2.21 -31.67
CA GLY A 204 36.98 -3.63 -31.92
C GLY A 204 37.43 -4.61 -30.84
N TRP A 205 37.95 -4.17 -29.67
CA TRP A 205 38.48 -5.04 -28.60
C TRP A 205 37.52 -6.12 -28.04
N ARG A 206 36.24 -6.12 -28.41
CA ARG A 206 35.25 -7.14 -28.00
C ARG A 206 35.18 -8.32 -28.97
N SER A 207 35.74 -8.18 -30.17
CA SER A 207 35.66 -9.16 -31.26
C SER A 207 36.74 -10.25 -31.16
N PRO A 208 36.54 -11.43 -31.79
CA PRO A 208 37.55 -12.50 -31.80
C PRO A 208 38.87 -12.13 -32.48
N GLY A 209 38.79 -11.38 -33.60
CA GLY A 209 39.96 -11.03 -34.44
C GLY A 209 40.75 -9.80 -34.02
N PHE A 210 40.54 -9.28 -32.80
CA PHE A 210 41.29 -8.13 -32.29
C PHE A 210 42.69 -8.55 -31.83
N ASP A 211 43.71 -7.81 -32.29
CA ASP A 211 45.09 -8.00 -31.85
C ASP A 211 45.32 -7.37 -30.46
N ASP A 212 45.36 -8.23 -29.45
CA ASP A 212 45.70 -7.86 -28.07
C ASP A 212 47.18 -8.11 -27.74
N SER A 213 48.08 -8.23 -28.72
CA SER A 213 49.53 -8.39 -28.50
C SER A 213 50.15 -7.28 -27.64
N GLY A 214 49.65 -6.04 -27.77
CA GLY A 214 50.05 -4.89 -26.96
C GLY A 214 49.44 -4.81 -25.55
N TRP A 215 48.57 -5.74 -25.16
CA TRP A 215 47.96 -5.78 -23.82
C TRP A 215 48.80 -6.62 -22.86
N THR A 216 48.87 -6.21 -21.59
CA THR A 216 49.67 -6.88 -20.56
C THR A 216 48.84 -7.87 -19.75
N ALA A 217 49.50 -8.86 -19.14
CA ALA A 217 48.87 -9.70 -18.14
C ALA A 217 48.41 -8.85 -16.94
N PRO A 218 47.25 -9.14 -16.33
CA PRO A 218 46.80 -8.48 -15.12
C PRO A 218 47.60 -8.94 -13.90
N THR A 219 47.54 -8.17 -12.82
CA THR A 219 48.08 -8.56 -11.51
C THR A 219 47.10 -9.48 -10.79
N GLU A 220 47.60 -10.61 -10.27
CA GLU A 220 46.85 -11.46 -9.34
C GLU A 220 46.90 -10.88 -7.92
N TYR A 221 45.72 -10.74 -7.30
CA TYR A 221 45.56 -10.15 -5.96
C TYR A 221 45.13 -11.15 -4.88
N GLY A 222 44.84 -12.40 -5.25
CA GLY A 222 44.50 -13.47 -4.31
C GLY A 222 43.69 -14.59 -4.96
N ALA A 223 43.46 -15.68 -4.22
CA ALA A 223 42.44 -16.66 -4.59
C ALA A 223 41.03 -16.13 -4.26
N ALA A 224 39.98 -16.80 -4.76
CA ALA A 224 38.65 -16.66 -4.18
C ALA A 224 38.69 -16.81 -2.64
N GLY A 225 37.91 -16.01 -1.90
CA GLY A 225 38.00 -15.93 -0.44
C GLY A 225 39.01 -14.92 0.10
N ALA A 226 39.92 -14.36 -0.71
CA ALA A 226 40.92 -13.40 -0.25
C ALA A 226 40.31 -12.02 0.05
N ALA A 227 40.80 -11.37 1.12
CA ALA A 227 40.51 -9.97 1.40
C ALA A 227 41.04 -9.06 0.27
N PRO A 228 40.33 -7.96 -0.08
CA PRO A 228 39.16 -7.40 0.61
C PRO A 228 37.80 -7.95 0.16
N TRP A 229 37.77 -8.90 -0.76
CA TRP A 229 36.51 -9.44 -1.31
C TRP A 229 35.89 -10.54 -0.45
N ASN A 230 36.72 -11.27 0.30
CA ASN A 230 36.34 -12.28 1.30
C ASN A 230 35.38 -13.34 0.72
N THR A 231 34.36 -13.76 1.49
CA THR A 231 33.45 -14.84 1.08
C THR A 231 32.65 -14.42 -0.15
N LEU A 232 32.42 -15.38 -1.05
CA LEU A 232 31.63 -15.18 -2.26
C LEU A 232 30.21 -15.68 -2.04
N VAL A 233 29.24 -14.76 -2.12
CA VAL A 233 27.81 -15.05 -2.00
C VAL A 233 27.21 -15.08 -3.40
N GLU A 234 26.49 -16.15 -3.73
CA GLU A 234 25.81 -16.25 -5.03
C GLU A 234 24.74 -15.15 -5.15
N ARG A 235 24.56 -14.60 -6.35
CA ARG A 235 23.56 -13.56 -6.65
C ARG A 235 22.15 -14.06 -6.27
N PRO A 236 21.49 -13.53 -5.23
CA PRO A 236 20.23 -14.07 -4.73
C PRO A 236 19.00 -13.51 -5.47
N ILE A 237 19.19 -12.80 -6.59
CA ILE A 237 18.13 -12.20 -7.41
C ILE A 237 18.44 -12.41 -8.90
N PRO A 238 17.45 -12.37 -9.81
CA PRO A 238 17.70 -12.46 -11.25
C PRO A 238 18.73 -11.44 -11.76
N LEU A 239 19.36 -11.72 -12.90
CA LEU A 239 20.10 -10.71 -13.68
C LEU A 239 19.16 -9.58 -14.10
N PHE A 240 19.71 -8.40 -14.37
CA PHE A 240 18.89 -7.26 -14.76
C PHE A 240 18.30 -7.44 -16.16
N ARG A 241 17.04 -7.01 -16.30
CA ARG A 241 16.36 -6.93 -17.59
C ARG A 241 16.86 -5.71 -18.34
N TYR A 242 17.07 -5.87 -19.64
CA TYR A 242 17.34 -4.75 -20.55
C TYR A 242 16.60 -4.97 -21.88
N SER A 243 16.34 -3.89 -22.58
CA SER A 243 15.71 -3.92 -23.91
C SER A 243 16.72 -3.78 -25.05
N GLY A 244 16.27 -4.12 -26.26
CA GLY A 244 16.89 -3.59 -27.48
C GLY A 244 16.77 -2.06 -27.54
N LEU A 245 17.45 -1.43 -28.51
CA LEU A 245 17.34 0.02 -28.69
C LEU A 245 15.90 0.41 -29.08
N LYS A 246 15.29 1.27 -28.27
CA LYS A 246 13.96 1.86 -28.46
C LYS A 246 14.08 3.30 -28.97
N SER A 247 13.14 3.72 -29.79
CA SER A 247 12.97 5.13 -30.18
C SER A 247 12.23 5.91 -29.08
N TYR A 248 12.60 7.17 -28.88
CA TYR A 248 11.87 8.11 -28.02
C TYR A 248 10.45 8.36 -28.51
N THR A 249 9.52 8.72 -27.61
CA THR A 249 8.11 8.96 -27.98
C THR A 249 7.96 10.16 -28.90
N ASN A 250 8.84 11.16 -28.76
CA ASN A 250 8.91 12.35 -29.61
C ASN A 250 9.92 12.24 -30.77
N ALA A 251 10.40 11.04 -31.12
CA ALA A 251 11.49 10.83 -32.08
C ALA A 251 11.29 11.54 -33.44
N ALA A 252 10.05 11.64 -33.94
CA ALA A 252 9.72 12.33 -35.19
C ALA A 252 9.92 13.86 -35.15
N SER A 253 10.08 14.44 -33.96
CA SER A 253 10.29 15.88 -33.73
C SER A 253 11.71 16.23 -33.28
N LEU A 254 12.59 15.24 -33.12
CA LEU A 254 13.98 15.47 -32.75
C LEU A 254 14.76 16.06 -33.95
N PRO A 255 15.65 17.04 -33.75
CA PRO A 255 16.39 17.67 -34.83
C PRO A 255 17.45 16.72 -35.41
N SER A 256 17.71 16.83 -36.72
CA SER A 256 18.77 16.09 -37.42
C SER A 256 20.16 16.72 -37.29
N THR A 257 20.28 17.86 -36.60
CA THR A 257 21.55 18.53 -36.30
C THR A 257 21.58 19.00 -34.86
N GLY A 258 22.78 19.09 -34.28
CA GLY A 258 22.97 19.67 -32.95
C GLY A 258 22.47 21.10 -32.83
N GLN A 259 22.23 21.55 -31.59
CA GLN A 259 21.67 22.85 -31.24
C GLN A 259 22.62 23.70 -30.38
N GLY A 260 23.91 23.36 -30.38
CA GLY A 260 24.93 24.07 -29.60
C GLY A 260 24.80 23.79 -28.11
N SER A 261 24.65 24.84 -27.30
CA SER A 261 24.41 24.74 -25.86
C SER A 261 22.96 24.45 -25.49
N THR A 262 22.00 24.63 -26.41
CA THR A 262 20.59 24.34 -26.18
C THR A 262 20.36 22.83 -26.10
N ALA A 263 19.77 22.37 -25.00
CA ALA A 263 19.49 20.96 -24.77
C ALA A 263 18.35 20.45 -25.68
N ILE A 264 18.61 19.36 -26.40
CA ILE A 264 17.62 18.58 -27.14
C ILE A 264 16.96 17.62 -26.14
N SER A 265 15.65 17.75 -25.92
CA SER A 265 14.91 16.89 -24.99
C SER A 265 14.24 15.74 -25.73
N ALA A 266 14.63 14.51 -25.39
CA ALA A 266 14.13 13.28 -25.99
C ALA A 266 13.25 12.53 -24.98
N THR A 267 11.95 12.49 -25.24
CA THR A 267 10.90 12.09 -24.28
C THR A 267 10.80 10.57 -24.15
N LEU A 268 10.78 10.09 -22.91
CA LEU A 268 10.58 8.68 -22.56
C LEU A 268 9.07 8.42 -22.35
N PRO A 269 8.60 7.16 -22.45
CA PRO A 269 7.18 6.83 -22.31
C PRO A 269 6.67 6.89 -20.86
N SER A 270 7.56 7.08 -19.88
CA SER A 270 7.29 7.15 -18.44
C SER A 270 8.58 7.57 -17.72
N ASN A 271 8.56 7.75 -16.40
CA ASN A 271 9.78 7.67 -15.60
C ASN A 271 10.31 6.22 -15.67
N ILE A 272 11.54 6.01 -16.12
CA ILE A 272 12.16 4.68 -16.28
C ILE A 272 13.67 4.71 -15.97
N GLN A 273 14.24 3.57 -15.60
CA GLN A 273 15.69 3.39 -15.56
C GLN A 273 16.22 3.20 -17.00
N VAL A 274 17.09 4.11 -17.46
CA VAL A 274 17.46 4.29 -18.87
C VAL A 274 18.97 4.29 -19.11
N THR A 275 19.40 3.66 -20.21
CA THR A 275 20.73 3.84 -20.82
C THR A 275 20.57 4.52 -22.19
N PRO A 276 21.00 5.79 -22.36
CA PRO A 276 20.96 6.50 -23.64
C PRO A 276 21.77 5.82 -24.76
N PHE A 277 21.42 6.11 -26.02
CA PHE A 277 22.19 5.76 -27.21
C PHE A 277 22.21 6.94 -28.20
N LEU A 278 23.38 7.24 -28.76
CA LEU A 278 23.50 8.17 -29.88
C LEU A 278 24.29 7.56 -31.04
N LYS A 279 23.90 7.94 -32.25
CA LYS A 279 24.66 7.77 -33.48
C LYS A 279 24.74 9.11 -34.20
N VAL A 280 25.94 9.56 -34.50
CA VAL A 280 26.22 10.91 -35.05
C VAL A 280 27.27 10.86 -36.15
N ASP A 281 27.23 11.83 -37.05
CA ASP A 281 28.39 12.21 -37.87
C ASP A 281 28.91 13.55 -37.36
N ALA A 282 30.15 13.57 -36.87
CA ALA A 282 30.70 14.66 -36.07
C ALA A 282 32.16 14.95 -36.39
N PRO A 283 32.64 16.21 -36.29
CA PRO A 283 34.06 16.49 -36.33
C PRO A 283 34.79 15.91 -35.10
N ALA A 284 36.05 15.53 -35.29
CA ALA A 284 36.89 15.01 -34.21
C ALA A 284 37.03 16.05 -33.08
N GLY A 285 36.87 15.62 -31.83
CA GLY A 285 36.91 16.49 -30.66
C GLY A 285 35.58 17.20 -30.32
N ALA A 286 34.51 17.02 -31.10
CA ALA A 286 33.18 17.51 -30.70
C ALA A 286 32.73 16.86 -29.37
N VAL A 287 32.27 17.67 -28.42
CA VAL A 287 31.85 17.21 -27.09
C VAL A 287 30.32 17.20 -27.02
N ILE A 288 29.75 16.04 -26.68
CA ILE A 288 28.31 15.85 -26.45
C ILE A 288 28.07 15.59 -24.96
N GLY A 289 27.16 16.36 -24.37
CA GLY A 289 26.64 16.12 -23.02
C GLY A 289 25.35 15.30 -23.06
N ILE A 290 25.18 14.38 -22.11
CA ILE A 290 24.01 13.50 -21.97
C ILE A 290 23.63 13.42 -20.50
N GLN A 291 22.39 13.72 -20.17
CA GLN A 291 21.85 13.59 -18.81
C GLN A 291 20.33 13.38 -18.88
N THR A 292 19.68 13.01 -17.78
CA THR A 292 18.21 13.04 -17.73
C THR A 292 17.68 14.40 -17.31
N ASP A 293 16.37 14.60 -17.46
CA ASP A 293 15.63 15.68 -16.82
C ASP A 293 15.74 15.68 -15.28
N HIS A 294 15.90 14.50 -14.66
CA HIS A 294 16.15 14.31 -13.23
C HIS A 294 17.66 14.32 -12.87
N TYR A 295 18.51 14.96 -13.68
CA TYR A 295 19.94 15.09 -13.34
C TYR A 295 20.18 15.97 -12.10
N ASP A 296 19.37 17.02 -11.96
CA ASP A 296 19.39 17.96 -10.83
C ASP A 296 18.10 17.73 -10.05
N ASP A 297 18.12 16.74 -9.16
CA ASP A 297 16.93 16.24 -8.44
C ASP A 297 16.30 17.33 -7.56
N GLY A 298 17.09 18.34 -7.19
CA GLY A 298 16.70 19.47 -6.34
C GLY A 298 16.38 20.75 -7.13
N ALA A 299 16.28 20.69 -8.46
CA ALA A 299 15.94 21.84 -9.28
C ALA A 299 14.51 22.32 -9.00
N GLY A 300 14.39 23.32 -8.11
CA GLY A 300 13.11 23.82 -7.61
C GLY A 300 12.62 23.14 -6.33
N LEU A 301 13.42 22.28 -5.71
CA LEU A 301 13.12 21.71 -4.40
C LEU A 301 13.62 22.61 -3.25
N VAL A 302 12.90 22.58 -2.14
CA VAL A 302 13.18 23.30 -0.89
C VAL A 302 13.85 22.33 0.10
N GLY A 303 14.76 22.83 0.93
CA GLY A 303 15.37 22.05 2.02
C GLY A 303 16.48 21.07 1.62
N ILE A 304 16.70 20.78 0.34
CA ILE A 304 17.84 19.97 -0.10
C ILE A 304 19.14 20.77 0.01
N GLU A 305 20.14 20.18 0.68
CA GLU A 305 21.48 20.76 0.80
C GLU A 305 22.13 20.95 -0.59
N PRO A 306 22.53 22.18 -0.97
CA PRO A 306 23.12 22.46 -2.27
C PRO A 306 24.37 21.62 -2.57
N GLY A 307 24.36 20.93 -3.72
CA GLY A 307 25.42 20.00 -4.12
C GLY A 307 25.07 18.53 -3.84
N THR A 308 24.07 18.25 -3.00
CA THR A 308 23.66 16.87 -2.69
C THR A 308 22.61 16.30 -3.64
N GLN A 309 22.14 17.10 -4.59
CA GLN A 309 21.02 16.75 -5.49
C GLN A 309 21.45 16.26 -6.87
N TYR A 310 22.73 16.32 -7.20
CA TYR A 310 23.22 15.98 -8.55
C TYR A 310 23.39 14.47 -8.74
N ASN A 311 22.78 13.98 -9.81
CA ASN A 311 22.80 12.60 -10.25
C ASN A 311 23.90 12.35 -11.30
N MET A 312 23.85 11.19 -11.95
CA MET A 312 24.78 10.82 -13.01
C MET A 312 24.52 11.58 -14.31
N ARG A 313 25.60 12.04 -14.96
CA ARG A 313 25.63 12.46 -16.37
C ARG A 313 26.75 11.75 -17.13
N ALA A 314 26.70 11.86 -18.45
CA ALA A 314 27.74 11.38 -19.36
C ALA A 314 28.23 12.48 -20.31
N THR A 315 29.52 12.44 -20.62
CA THR A 315 30.20 13.28 -21.60
C THR A 315 30.87 12.38 -22.62
N TYR A 316 30.64 12.66 -23.91
CA TYR A 316 31.24 11.92 -25.03
C TYR A 316 32.04 12.87 -25.92
N VAL A 317 33.31 12.54 -26.20
CA VAL A 317 34.16 13.28 -27.13
C VAL A 317 34.34 12.46 -28.40
N CYS A 318 33.96 13.04 -29.53
CA CYS A 318 33.88 12.36 -30.82
C CYS A 318 35.28 12.07 -31.41
N ALA A 319 35.45 10.87 -31.99
CA ALA A 319 36.63 10.47 -32.75
C ALA A 319 36.71 11.16 -34.13
N GLY A 320 35.56 11.37 -34.76
CA GLY A 320 35.42 11.97 -36.08
C GLY A 320 34.64 11.05 -37.04
N GLY A 321 33.82 11.63 -37.92
CA GLY A 321 32.97 10.88 -38.85
C GLY A 321 31.76 10.22 -38.18
N VAL A 322 31.20 9.21 -38.85
CA VAL A 322 30.06 8.42 -38.35
C VAL A 322 30.49 7.51 -37.20
N GLN A 323 29.87 7.66 -36.04
CA GLN A 323 30.18 6.91 -34.81
C GLN A 323 28.95 6.72 -33.91
N GLU A 324 29.04 5.80 -32.96
CA GLU A 324 27.97 5.43 -32.03
C GLU A 324 28.49 5.29 -30.60
N PHE A 325 27.63 5.58 -29.61
CA PHE A 325 27.98 5.53 -28.20
C PHE A 325 26.79 5.24 -27.28
N GLU A 326 27.03 4.40 -26.26
CA GLU A 326 26.15 4.17 -25.12
C GLU A 326 26.95 4.44 -23.83
N PRO A 327 26.59 5.43 -23.00
CA PRO A 327 27.14 5.55 -21.66
C PRO A 327 26.56 4.43 -20.78
N LEU A 328 27.32 3.35 -20.62
CA LEU A 328 26.84 2.08 -20.05
C LEU A 328 26.23 2.16 -18.63
N ALA A 329 26.46 3.25 -17.89
CA ALA A 329 25.81 3.48 -16.60
C ALA A 329 24.39 4.04 -16.75
N TRP A 330 23.46 3.49 -15.97
CA TRP A 330 22.04 3.84 -16.04
C TRP A 330 21.68 5.14 -15.28
N MET A 331 20.69 5.84 -15.81
CA MET A 331 20.07 7.06 -15.26
C MET A 331 18.57 6.82 -15.04
N SER A 332 17.85 7.74 -14.39
CA SER A 332 16.38 7.71 -14.30
C SER A 332 15.79 9.05 -14.70
N GLY A 333 14.56 9.06 -15.20
CA GLY A 333 13.80 10.28 -15.51
C GLY A 333 12.73 10.08 -16.59
N THR A 334 12.05 11.16 -16.99
CA THR A 334 11.02 11.15 -18.05
C THR A 334 11.52 11.65 -19.40
N ALA A 335 12.73 12.22 -19.45
CA ALA A 335 13.39 12.59 -20.70
C ALA A 335 14.91 12.48 -20.60
N VAL A 336 15.57 12.23 -21.74
CA VAL A 336 17.02 12.37 -21.89
C VAL A 336 17.32 13.70 -22.58
N ARG A 337 18.13 14.54 -21.94
CA ARG A 337 18.59 15.84 -22.42
C ARG A 337 19.99 15.71 -23.01
N TYR A 338 20.12 16.04 -24.29
CA TYR A 338 21.38 16.00 -25.04
C TYR A 338 21.86 17.42 -25.37
N THR A 339 23.10 17.76 -25.04
CA THR A 339 23.75 18.99 -25.51
C THR A 339 24.71 18.63 -26.64
N ILE A 340 24.33 18.92 -27.89
CA ILE A 340 25.04 18.49 -29.10
C ILE A 340 25.47 19.73 -29.91
N PRO A 341 26.78 19.90 -30.24
CA PRO A 341 27.27 21.05 -30.99
C PRO A 341 26.61 21.20 -32.37
N ALA A 342 26.35 22.43 -32.81
CA ALA A 342 25.61 22.70 -34.05
C ALA A 342 26.23 22.12 -35.34
N GLY A 343 27.54 21.86 -35.35
CA GLY A 343 28.25 21.21 -36.45
C GLY A 343 28.22 19.68 -36.45
N VAL A 344 27.36 19.05 -35.63
CA VAL A 344 27.17 17.59 -35.56
C VAL A 344 25.85 17.21 -36.22
N THR A 345 25.90 16.24 -37.13
CA THR A 345 24.71 15.61 -37.71
C THR A 345 24.24 14.49 -36.80
N ILE A 346 22.96 14.51 -36.43
CA ILE A 346 22.32 13.51 -35.59
C ILE A 346 21.70 12.46 -36.52
N LEU A 347 22.20 11.23 -36.46
CA LEU A 347 21.70 10.13 -37.28
C LEU A 347 20.65 9.32 -36.53
N GLU A 348 20.90 9.02 -35.25
CA GLU A 348 19.92 8.39 -34.36
C GLU A 348 20.11 8.86 -32.92
N LEU A 349 19.01 9.12 -32.22
CA LEU A 349 18.94 9.16 -30.75
C LEU A 349 17.96 8.07 -30.32
N LYS A 350 18.41 7.14 -29.48
CA LYS A 350 17.63 6.01 -28.96
C LYS A 350 17.97 5.77 -27.49
N TYR A 351 17.36 4.77 -26.88
CA TYR A 351 17.68 4.35 -25.52
C TYR A 351 17.45 2.85 -25.31
N ARG A 352 18.01 2.29 -24.24
CA ARG A 352 17.58 1.02 -23.64
C ARG A 352 16.89 1.33 -22.32
N GLU A 353 15.70 0.76 -22.15
CA GLU A 353 15.12 0.58 -20.82
C GLU A 353 15.83 -0.58 -20.12
N SER A 354 16.11 -0.41 -18.83
CA SER A 354 16.69 -1.42 -17.93
C SER A 354 15.87 -1.52 -16.64
N GLY A 355 16.07 -2.55 -15.84
CA GLY A 355 15.41 -2.68 -14.53
C GLY A 355 15.58 -4.05 -13.90
N TYR A 356 14.90 -4.25 -12.78
CA TYR A 356 14.74 -5.60 -12.20
C TYR A 356 13.98 -6.51 -13.17
N ASP A 357 14.40 -7.78 -13.27
CA ASP A 357 13.75 -8.78 -14.13
C ASP A 357 12.51 -9.37 -13.46
N THR A 358 11.41 -8.62 -13.58
CA THR A 358 10.06 -9.04 -13.24
C THR A 358 9.07 -8.40 -14.23
N ASP A 359 7.87 -8.95 -14.35
CA ASP A 359 6.78 -8.42 -15.17
C ASP A 359 5.64 -7.90 -14.27
N PHE A 360 4.90 -6.90 -14.77
CA PHE A 360 3.68 -6.38 -14.15
C PHE A 360 2.54 -7.40 -14.30
N ALA A 361 2.54 -8.44 -13.45
CA ALA A 361 1.54 -9.50 -13.45
C ALA A 361 0.24 -9.12 -12.71
N GLY A 362 0.34 -8.17 -11.78
CA GLY A 362 -0.80 -7.66 -11.02
C GLY A 362 -1.51 -6.49 -11.69
N SER A 363 -2.79 -6.30 -11.37
CA SER A 363 -3.57 -5.17 -11.86
C SER A 363 -4.77 -4.84 -10.97
N PHE A 364 -5.18 -3.57 -11.02
CA PHE A 364 -6.44 -3.07 -10.47
C PHE A 364 -7.12 -2.15 -11.49
N ARG A 365 -8.42 -2.33 -11.67
CA ARG A 365 -9.32 -1.44 -12.42
C ARG A 365 -10.65 -1.33 -11.69
N SER A 366 -11.33 -0.21 -11.83
CA SER A 366 -12.57 0.05 -11.07
C SER A 366 -13.63 0.80 -11.89
N SER A 367 -14.68 1.26 -11.21
CA SER A 367 -15.62 2.25 -11.71
C SER A 367 -15.08 3.70 -11.66
N ASP A 368 -13.89 3.92 -11.09
CA ASP A 368 -13.31 5.25 -10.86
C ASP A 368 -11.90 5.41 -11.50
N PRO A 369 -11.79 6.20 -12.58
CA PRO A 369 -10.51 6.49 -13.22
C PRO A 369 -9.45 7.15 -12.32
N PHE A 370 -9.85 7.85 -11.24
CA PHE A 370 -8.91 8.47 -10.31
C PHE A 370 -8.09 7.39 -9.57
N LEU A 371 -8.76 6.39 -9.00
CA LEU A 371 -8.10 5.31 -8.26
C LEU A 371 -7.33 4.37 -9.20
N ASP A 372 -7.82 4.14 -10.41
CA ASP A 372 -7.10 3.40 -11.45
C ASP A 372 -5.77 4.09 -11.84
N THR A 373 -5.78 5.42 -11.92
CA THR A 373 -4.58 6.23 -12.21
C THR A 373 -3.62 6.25 -11.02
N LEU A 374 -4.14 6.41 -9.80
CA LEU A 374 -3.36 6.39 -8.56
C LEU A 374 -2.63 5.06 -8.37
N TRP A 375 -3.34 3.93 -8.54
CA TRP A 375 -2.75 2.59 -8.52
C TRP A 375 -1.68 2.45 -9.62
N GLY A 376 -1.94 2.96 -10.83
CA GLY A 376 -1.00 2.93 -11.94
C GLY A 376 0.30 3.71 -11.69
N LYS A 377 0.22 4.92 -11.10
CA LYS A 377 1.38 5.71 -10.71
C LYS A 377 2.16 5.01 -9.60
N ALA A 378 1.51 4.50 -8.55
CA ALA A 378 2.16 3.72 -7.49
C ALA A 378 2.94 2.51 -8.05
N ALA A 379 2.31 1.68 -8.90
CA ALA A 379 2.94 0.53 -9.52
C ALA A 379 4.19 0.90 -10.34
N ARG A 380 4.16 2.05 -11.04
CA ARG A 380 5.29 2.59 -11.79
C ARG A 380 6.41 3.07 -10.86
N THR A 381 6.09 3.85 -9.82
CA THR A 381 7.03 4.31 -8.79
C THR A 381 7.79 3.14 -8.19
N MET A 382 7.06 2.10 -7.79
CA MET A 382 7.63 0.89 -7.23
C MET A 382 8.59 0.19 -8.19
N TYR A 383 8.23 -0.03 -9.47
CA TYR A 383 9.12 -0.70 -10.43
C TYR A 383 10.43 0.05 -10.68
N VAL A 384 10.35 1.38 -10.80
CA VAL A 384 11.55 2.22 -11.02
C VAL A 384 12.46 2.22 -9.78
N ASN A 385 11.92 1.86 -8.61
CA ASN A 385 12.66 1.71 -7.35
C ASN A 385 13.15 0.27 -7.06
N MET A 386 13.18 -0.61 -8.07
CA MET A 386 13.76 -1.95 -7.97
C MET A 386 15.00 -2.08 -8.88
N ARG A 387 16.18 -2.40 -8.32
CA ARG A 387 17.37 -2.80 -9.10
C ARG A 387 18.28 -3.75 -8.32
N ASP A 388 19.45 -3.29 -7.86
CA ASP A 388 20.36 -4.07 -7.01
C ASP A 388 19.69 -4.48 -5.68
N ASN A 389 18.90 -3.56 -5.13
CA ASN A 389 18.11 -3.65 -3.91
C ASN A 389 16.73 -3.03 -4.19
N TYR A 390 15.85 -3.01 -3.19
CA TYR A 390 14.83 -1.96 -3.12
C TYR A 390 15.50 -0.59 -2.91
N MET A 391 14.86 0.48 -3.40
CA MET A 391 15.35 1.86 -3.32
C MET A 391 14.24 2.79 -2.83
N ASP A 392 14.62 3.82 -2.10
CA ASP A 392 13.78 4.98 -1.76
C ASP A 392 13.36 5.75 -3.02
N CYS A 393 14.37 6.20 -3.78
CA CYS A 393 14.27 6.92 -5.04
C CYS A 393 15.32 6.38 -6.04
N PRO A 394 15.07 6.45 -7.36
CA PRO A 394 16.00 5.94 -8.37
C PRO A 394 17.13 6.93 -8.72
N THR A 395 17.06 8.12 -8.13
CA THR A 395 17.85 9.31 -8.42
C THR A 395 18.89 9.54 -7.32
N ARG A 396 18.67 10.47 -6.37
CA ARG A 396 19.74 11.01 -5.51
C ARG A 396 20.39 10.04 -4.51
N GLU A 397 19.70 8.99 -4.03
CA GLU A 397 20.26 8.06 -3.02
C GLU A 397 20.39 6.63 -3.53
N ARG A 398 19.34 6.10 -4.20
CA ARG A 398 19.26 4.69 -4.61
C ARG A 398 19.48 3.75 -3.42
N ALA A 399 18.95 4.10 -2.26
CA ALA A 399 19.26 3.53 -0.95
C ALA A 399 18.14 2.60 -0.48
N GLN A 400 18.51 1.46 0.09
CA GLN A 400 17.54 0.53 0.69
C GLN A 400 17.20 1.01 2.09
N TRP A 401 16.36 2.03 2.16
CA TRP A 401 15.78 2.54 3.40
C TRP A 401 14.69 1.59 3.90
N TRP A 402 14.77 1.19 5.17
CA TRP A 402 14.02 0.04 5.63
C TRP A 402 12.57 0.33 6.03
N GLY A 403 12.22 1.59 6.34
CA GLY A 403 10.83 2.03 6.36
C GLY A 403 10.16 1.81 4.99
N ASP A 404 10.80 2.26 3.91
CA ASP A 404 10.34 2.09 2.54
C ASP A 404 10.16 0.61 2.17
N VAL A 405 11.14 -0.24 2.51
CA VAL A 405 11.08 -1.68 2.24
C VAL A 405 9.79 -2.32 2.79
N VAL A 406 9.26 -1.87 3.94
CA VAL A 406 8.00 -2.40 4.49
C VAL A 406 6.82 -2.13 3.57
N ASN A 407 6.70 -0.91 3.04
CA ASN A 407 5.64 -0.52 2.12
C ASN A 407 5.85 -1.23 0.76
N GLN A 408 7.08 -1.18 0.24
CA GLN A 408 7.49 -1.80 -1.02
C GLN A 408 7.23 -3.31 -1.08
N LEU A 409 7.46 -4.05 0.02
CA LEU A 409 7.12 -5.47 0.09
C LEU A 409 5.63 -5.69 -0.17
N LYS A 410 4.76 -4.97 0.56
CA LYS A 410 3.30 -5.07 0.42
C LYS A 410 2.84 -4.64 -0.97
N GLU A 411 3.45 -3.63 -1.58
CA GLU A 411 3.12 -3.18 -2.95
C GLU A 411 3.55 -4.18 -4.02
N GLY A 412 4.77 -4.72 -3.90
CA GLY A 412 5.34 -5.66 -4.86
C GLY A 412 4.47 -6.91 -5.04
N PHE A 413 3.95 -7.45 -3.93
CA PHE A 413 3.09 -8.65 -3.93
C PHE A 413 1.76 -8.49 -4.69
N TYR A 414 1.27 -7.27 -4.94
CA TYR A 414 0.07 -7.02 -5.75
C TYR A 414 0.40 -6.48 -7.15
N THR A 415 1.67 -6.23 -7.47
CA THR A 415 2.08 -5.57 -8.72
C THR A 415 2.83 -6.51 -9.66
N PHE A 416 3.73 -7.33 -9.14
CA PHE A 416 4.70 -8.07 -9.96
C PHE A 416 4.57 -9.58 -9.85
N ASP A 417 5.16 -10.30 -10.80
CA ASP A 417 5.32 -11.75 -10.67
C ASP A 417 6.25 -12.14 -9.50
N THR A 418 6.26 -13.44 -9.19
CA THR A 418 6.97 -14.00 -8.03
C THR A 418 8.50 -13.90 -8.12
N ARG A 419 9.10 -13.47 -9.25
CA ARG A 419 10.55 -13.19 -9.30
C ARG A 419 10.92 -12.03 -8.38
N SER A 420 10.02 -11.06 -8.22
CA SER A 420 10.18 -9.93 -7.30
C SER A 420 10.41 -10.34 -5.84
N HIS A 421 9.89 -11.50 -5.41
CA HIS A 421 9.99 -11.98 -4.03
C HIS A 421 11.45 -12.16 -3.57
N ALA A 422 12.35 -12.52 -4.50
CA ALA A 422 13.78 -12.72 -4.22
C ALA A 422 14.47 -11.41 -3.76
N LEU A 423 13.97 -10.25 -4.18
CA LEU A 423 14.48 -8.95 -3.72
C LEU A 423 14.18 -8.71 -2.23
N GLY A 424 13.01 -9.15 -1.76
CA GLY A 424 12.63 -9.10 -0.35
C GLY A 424 13.44 -10.07 0.52
N GLU A 425 13.65 -11.30 0.06
CA GLU A 425 14.52 -12.29 0.72
C GLU A 425 15.96 -11.77 0.86
N LYS A 426 16.51 -11.23 -0.23
CA LYS A 426 17.83 -10.57 -0.22
C LYS A 426 17.88 -9.44 0.82
N ALA A 427 16.87 -8.58 0.85
CA ALA A 427 16.82 -7.47 1.79
C ALA A 427 16.86 -7.99 3.24
N ILE A 428 15.95 -8.89 3.62
CA ILE A 428 15.85 -9.44 4.99
C ILE A 428 17.18 -10.06 5.43
N ALA A 429 17.81 -10.86 4.57
CA ALA A 429 19.12 -11.44 4.82
C ALA A 429 20.22 -10.38 5.02
N GLN A 430 20.24 -9.32 4.20
CA GLN A 430 21.17 -8.20 4.37
C GLN A 430 20.96 -7.46 5.70
N LEU A 431 19.72 -7.10 6.08
CA LEU A 431 19.50 -6.35 7.33
C LEU A 431 20.00 -7.14 8.55
N ALA A 432 19.71 -8.44 8.60
CA ALA A 432 20.22 -9.32 9.66
C ALA A 432 21.76 -9.39 9.65
N ALA A 433 22.39 -9.56 8.48
CA ALA A 433 23.84 -9.68 8.33
C ALA A 433 24.60 -8.35 8.55
N TRP A 434 23.91 -7.21 8.46
CA TRP A 434 24.46 -5.88 8.72
C TRP A 434 24.22 -5.37 10.16
N GLN A 435 23.56 -6.13 11.04
CA GLN A 435 23.33 -5.75 12.46
C GLN A 435 24.62 -5.27 13.16
N LYS A 436 24.53 -4.25 14.03
CA LYS A 436 25.67 -3.76 14.82
C LYS A 436 26.06 -4.76 15.93
N ASP A 437 27.28 -4.66 16.45
CA ASP A 437 27.74 -5.46 17.59
C ASP A 437 26.93 -5.19 18.86
N SER A 438 26.33 -4.00 18.99
CA SER A 438 25.35 -3.66 20.05
C SER A 438 24.03 -4.43 19.95
N GLY A 439 23.74 -5.09 18.81
CA GLY A 439 22.43 -5.66 18.51
C GLY A 439 21.48 -4.71 17.79
N ALA A 440 21.85 -3.43 17.59
CA ALA A 440 21.03 -2.48 16.85
C ALA A 440 20.95 -2.86 15.35
N LEU A 441 19.73 -2.87 14.80
CA LEU A 441 19.48 -2.79 13.36
C LEU A 441 19.51 -1.31 12.95
N TYR A 442 19.78 -1.02 11.68
CA TYR A 442 19.86 0.36 11.18
C TYR A 442 19.62 0.43 9.67
N SER A 443 19.48 1.66 9.16
CA SER A 443 19.13 1.96 7.77
C SER A 443 19.91 3.18 7.26
N PRO A 444 20.20 3.28 5.94
CA PRO A 444 20.02 2.23 4.93
C PRO A 444 21.14 1.19 5.04
N VAL A 445 20.96 0.04 4.37
CA VAL A 445 21.99 -1.00 4.22
C VAL A 445 21.93 -1.58 2.81
N PRO A 446 23.05 -1.85 2.11
CA PRO A 446 24.43 -1.87 2.61
C PRO A 446 25.15 -0.52 2.49
N THR A 447 25.64 0.01 3.62
CA THR A 447 26.56 1.16 3.65
C THR A 447 27.35 1.24 4.96
N THR A 448 28.55 1.84 4.89
CA THR A 448 29.39 2.15 6.06
C THR A 448 29.55 3.65 6.29
N ILE A 449 28.97 4.51 5.43
CA ILE A 449 29.06 5.98 5.54
C ILE A 449 27.82 6.61 6.18
N TRP A 450 26.74 5.84 6.32
CA TRP A 450 25.58 6.17 7.12
C TRP A 450 25.16 4.94 7.92
N THR A 451 24.97 5.06 9.23
CA THR A 451 24.68 3.90 10.09
C THR A 451 23.67 4.19 11.20
N ALA A 452 22.74 5.13 11.00
CA ALA A 452 21.79 5.55 12.03
C ALA A 452 20.70 4.49 12.29
N GLU A 453 20.52 4.09 13.55
CA GLU A 453 19.32 3.40 14.03
C GLU A 453 18.14 4.38 14.03
N LEU A 454 17.09 4.07 13.26
CA LEU A 454 15.75 4.70 13.32
C LEU A 454 14.80 3.69 13.99
N PRO A 455 14.55 3.79 15.31
CA PRO A 455 14.03 2.65 16.08
C PRO A 455 12.67 2.12 15.62
N VAL A 456 11.70 3.00 15.33
CA VAL A 456 10.37 2.55 14.89
C VAL A 456 10.36 2.01 13.46
N GLN A 457 11.21 2.51 12.56
CA GLN A 457 11.41 1.87 11.24
C GLN A 457 11.95 0.44 11.39
N MET A 458 12.86 0.21 12.34
CA MET A 458 13.39 -1.14 12.61
C MET A 458 12.33 -2.07 13.22
N LEU A 459 11.42 -1.56 14.04
CA LEU A 459 10.26 -2.32 14.52
C LEU A 459 9.27 -2.66 13.39
N ALA A 460 8.97 -1.71 12.50
CA ALA A 460 8.18 -1.95 11.29
C ALA A 460 8.85 -3.00 10.38
N SER A 461 10.18 -2.94 10.25
CA SER A 461 10.98 -3.91 9.51
C SER A 461 10.83 -5.32 10.10
N VAL A 462 10.96 -5.48 11.42
CA VAL A 462 10.75 -6.77 12.10
C VAL A 462 9.34 -7.31 11.85
N TRP A 463 8.31 -6.47 11.95
CA TRP A 463 6.92 -6.85 11.64
C TRP A 463 6.73 -7.29 10.18
N SER A 464 7.41 -6.63 9.24
CA SER A 464 7.34 -6.98 7.81
C SER A 464 7.84 -8.40 7.52
N PHE A 465 8.70 -8.99 8.36
CA PHE A 465 9.21 -10.35 8.13
C PHE A 465 8.08 -11.40 8.18
N TRP A 466 7.13 -11.30 9.11
CA TRP A 466 5.97 -12.19 9.08
C TRP A 466 5.07 -11.93 7.88
N THR A 467 4.97 -10.67 7.43
CA THR A 467 4.24 -10.32 6.19
C THR A 467 4.90 -10.98 4.98
N TYR A 468 6.24 -10.93 4.87
CA TYR A 468 6.98 -11.61 3.81
C TYR A 468 6.70 -13.12 3.80
N TYR A 469 6.78 -13.79 4.96
CA TYR A 469 6.47 -15.22 5.06
C TYR A 469 5.00 -15.53 4.71
N LEU A 470 4.05 -14.70 5.17
CA LEU A 470 2.63 -14.87 4.88
C LEU A 470 2.34 -14.83 3.37
N TYR A 471 2.97 -13.90 2.63
CA TYR A 471 2.73 -13.73 1.20
C TYR A 471 3.53 -14.70 0.32
N THR A 472 4.74 -15.10 0.73
CA THR A 472 5.62 -15.94 -0.10
C THR A 472 5.61 -17.42 0.28
N GLY A 473 5.37 -17.75 1.55
CA GLY A 473 5.57 -19.09 2.11
C GLY A 473 7.04 -19.47 2.34
N ASN A 474 8.01 -18.58 2.10
CA ASN A 474 9.43 -18.85 2.31
C ASN A 474 9.81 -18.66 3.79
N ALA A 475 9.90 -19.77 4.53
CA ALA A 475 10.27 -19.78 5.94
C ALA A 475 11.79 -19.55 6.14
N ASP A 476 12.63 -20.00 5.22
CA ASP A 476 14.09 -19.92 5.34
C ASP A 476 14.55 -18.45 5.34
N ALA A 477 13.95 -17.62 4.47
CA ALA A 477 14.20 -16.18 4.38
C ALA A 477 13.96 -15.40 5.68
N VAL A 478 13.05 -15.86 6.54
CA VAL A 478 12.67 -15.14 7.78
C VAL A 478 13.22 -15.79 9.05
N THR A 479 13.44 -17.10 9.04
CA THR A 479 14.03 -17.81 10.19
C THR A 479 15.51 -17.49 10.36
N VAL A 480 16.25 -17.27 9.27
CA VAL A 480 17.65 -16.81 9.30
C VAL A 480 17.81 -15.45 10.00
N ALA A 481 16.78 -14.58 9.96
CA ALA A 481 16.79 -13.28 10.62
C ALA A 481 16.44 -13.34 12.11
N TYR A 482 15.83 -14.42 12.62
CA TYR A 482 15.35 -14.49 14.01
C TYR A 482 16.41 -14.19 15.08
N PRO A 483 17.68 -14.68 14.99
CA PRO A 483 18.71 -14.32 15.95
C PRO A 483 18.99 -12.80 16.01
N ALA A 484 18.93 -12.12 14.87
CA ALA A 484 19.08 -10.66 14.82
C ALA A 484 17.86 -9.96 15.42
N VAL A 485 16.64 -10.40 15.09
CA VAL A 485 15.38 -9.91 15.70
C VAL A 485 15.43 -10.01 17.23
N LYS A 486 15.81 -11.19 17.76
CA LYS A 486 15.95 -11.44 19.21
C LYS A 486 16.94 -10.49 19.88
N ARG A 487 18.08 -10.21 19.25
CA ARG A 487 19.06 -9.24 19.76
C ARG A 487 18.49 -7.82 19.76
N TYR A 488 17.78 -7.43 18.69
CA TYR A 488 17.21 -6.10 18.55
C TYR A 488 16.10 -5.82 19.57
N LEU A 489 15.10 -6.71 19.69
CA LEU A 489 13.97 -6.52 20.61
C LEU A 489 14.36 -6.61 22.09
N ASN A 490 15.52 -7.17 22.42
CA ASN A 490 16.07 -7.10 23.79
C ASN A 490 16.68 -5.74 24.16
N LEU A 491 16.81 -4.81 23.21
CA LEU A 491 17.19 -3.41 23.49
C LEU A 491 16.01 -2.55 24.01
N TRP A 492 14.79 -3.06 23.91
CA TRP A 492 13.54 -2.38 24.27
C TRP A 492 13.03 -2.85 25.65
N SER A 493 12.53 -1.91 26.45
CA SER A 493 12.03 -2.16 27.81
C SER A 493 10.64 -1.55 28.02
N LEU A 494 9.95 -2.02 29.07
CA LEU A 494 8.65 -1.48 29.49
C LEU A 494 8.82 -0.62 30.75
N ASP A 495 7.93 0.37 30.91
CA ASP A 495 7.84 1.30 32.03
C ASP A 495 6.92 0.79 33.14
N GLY A 496 6.68 1.61 34.16
CA GLY A 496 5.81 1.27 35.29
C GLY A 496 4.32 1.12 34.95
N ASP A 497 3.87 1.62 33.80
CA ASP A 497 2.50 1.40 33.28
C ASP A 497 2.37 0.09 32.49
N GLY A 498 3.48 -0.61 32.25
CA GLY A 498 3.53 -1.79 31.39
C GLY A 498 3.57 -1.45 29.89
N LEU A 499 3.93 -0.22 29.54
CA LEU A 499 4.05 0.32 28.18
C LEU A 499 5.52 0.57 27.81
N VAL A 500 5.81 0.80 26.52
CA VAL A 500 7.19 1.00 26.03
C VAL A 500 7.87 2.23 26.63
N ASN A 501 9.10 2.06 27.12
CA ASN A 501 10.04 3.17 27.27
C ASN A 501 10.54 3.58 25.88
N HIS A 502 10.28 4.83 25.51
CA HIS A 502 10.71 5.40 24.25
C HIS A 502 12.23 5.25 24.01
N ARG A 503 12.61 4.97 22.77
CA ARG A 503 14.00 4.88 22.31
C ARG A 503 14.19 5.80 21.12
N ALA A 504 15.01 6.83 21.29
CA ALA A 504 15.39 7.78 20.23
C ALA A 504 16.39 7.19 19.20
N GLY A 505 17.15 6.14 19.56
CA GLY A 505 18.14 5.54 18.66
C GLY A 505 19.31 6.48 18.33
N ASP A 506 19.77 6.45 17.08
CA ASP A 506 20.72 7.45 16.56
C ASP A 506 19.98 8.61 15.86
N TRP A 507 18.78 8.36 15.33
CA TRP A 507 17.89 9.37 14.76
C TRP A 507 16.45 9.11 15.22
N ASP A 508 15.98 10.02 16.07
CA ASP A 508 14.64 10.07 16.65
C ASP A 508 13.64 10.53 15.57
N TRP A 509 12.99 9.57 14.91
CA TRP A 509 12.11 9.80 13.77
C TRP A 509 11.07 8.70 13.67
N GLU A 510 9.80 9.08 13.74
CA GLU A 510 8.66 8.19 13.47
C GLU A 510 7.98 8.48 12.13
N ASP A 511 7.93 9.74 11.72
CA ASP A 511 7.42 10.18 10.43
C ASP A 511 7.91 11.61 10.08
N TRP A 512 7.69 12.05 8.84
CA TRP A 512 7.80 13.47 8.50
C TRP A 512 6.60 14.28 9.00
N GLY A 513 6.85 15.56 9.30
CA GLY A 513 5.83 16.53 9.73
C GLY A 513 5.89 16.87 11.22
N SER A 514 4.84 17.51 11.71
CA SER A 514 4.66 17.88 13.11
C SER A 514 3.65 16.95 13.82
N ASP A 515 3.30 17.27 15.07
CA ASP A 515 2.17 16.62 15.79
C ASP A 515 2.24 15.08 15.93
N ILE A 516 3.45 14.55 16.09
CA ILE A 516 3.76 13.12 16.32
C ILE A 516 3.62 12.75 17.82
N ASP A 517 2.79 11.76 18.15
CA ASP A 517 2.67 11.17 19.49
C ASP A 517 3.48 9.86 19.61
N ALA A 518 4.80 10.03 19.75
CA ALA A 518 5.81 8.97 19.81
C ALA A 518 5.44 7.79 20.73
N ARG A 519 4.97 8.06 21.95
CA ARG A 519 4.65 7.01 22.95
C ARG A 519 3.48 6.13 22.50
N VAL A 520 2.53 6.64 21.70
CA VAL A 520 1.48 5.79 21.11
C VAL A 520 2.07 4.92 19.99
N LEU A 521 2.89 5.51 19.11
CA LEU A 521 3.53 4.83 17.97
C LEU A 521 4.49 3.73 18.41
N ASP A 522 5.38 3.99 19.37
CA ASP A 522 6.32 3.05 19.97
C ASP A 522 5.62 1.78 20.48
N ASN A 523 4.52 1.96 21.20
CA ASN A 523 3.75 0.85 21.77
C ASN A 523 3.10 0.01 20.67
N CYS A 524 2.55 0.63 19.62
CA CYS A 524 1.94 -0.10 18.50
C CYS A 524 2.98 -0.86 17.68
N TRP A 525 4.11 -0.20 17.34
CA TRP A 525 5.19 -0.82 16.56
C TRP A 525 5.87 -1.96 17.32
N TYR A 526 6.16 -1.79 18.61
CA TYR A 526 6.80 -2.84 19.40
C TYR A 526 5.85 -4.00 19.68
N TYR A 527 4.54 -3.75 19.86
CA TYR A 527 3.52 -4.79 19.93
C TYR A 527 3.49 -5.67 18.67
N LEU A 528 3.47 -5.05 17.48
CA LEU A 528 3.53 -5.73 16.18
C LEU A 528 4.83 -6.53 15.98
N ALA A 529 5.96 -5.96 16.40
CA ALA A 529 7.27 -6.62 16.33
C ALA A 529 7.39 -7.81 17.31
N LEU A 530 6.85 -7.69 18.53
CA LEU A 530 6.82 -8.77 19.52
C LEU A 530 5.93 -9.94 19.10
N ASP A 531 4.77 -9.66 18.52
CA ASP A 531 3.89 -10.70 17.97
C ASP A 531 4.58 -11.47 16.83
N THR A 532 5.30 -10.73 15.97
CA THR A 532 6.12 -11.30 14.90
C THR A 532 7.28 -12.13 15.46
N ALA A 533 7.99 -11.64 16.48
CA ALA A 533 9.07 -12.36 17.12
C ALA A 533 8.60 -13.65 17.82
N ALA A 534 7.42 -13.66 18.44
CA ALA A 534 6.82 -14.89 18.98
C ALA A 534 6.58 -15.94 17.88
N LYS A 535 6.04 -15.53 16.73
CA LYS A 535 5.80 -16.41 15.59
C LYS A 535 7.09 -16.91 14.92
N LEU A 536 8.08 -16.04 14.75
CA LEU A 536 9.39 -16.40 14.20
C LEU A 536 10.22 -17.27 15.16
N ALA A 537 10.09 -17.07 16.47
CA ALA A 537 10.71 -17.93 17.48
C ALA A 537 10.21 -19.38 17.34
N ASP A 538 8.90 -19.58 17.25
CA ASP A 538 8.30 -20.90 17.05
C ASP A 538 8.72 -21.51 15.71
N LEU A 539 8.57 -20.76 14.61
CA LEU A 539 8.92 -21.19 13.24
C LEU A 539 10.40 -21.59 13.08
N SER A 540 11.31 -20.94 13.83
CA SER A 540 12.76 -21.21 13.80
C SER A 540 13.22 -22.27 14.82
N GLY A 541 12.29 -22.91 15.55
CA GLY A 541 12.63 -23.89 16.59
C GLY A 541 13.14 -23.31 17.91
N ASN A 542 13.05 -21.99 18.10
CA ASN A 542 13.41 -21.25 19.31
C ASN A 542 12.22 -21.06 20.26
N SER A 543 11.35 -22.07 20.38
CA SER A 543 10.06 -21.98 21.09
C SER A 543 10.17 -21.57 22.58
N GLY A 544 11.33 -21.77 23.21
CA GLY A 544 11.62 -21.29 24.57
C GLY A 544 11.55 -19.77 24.76
N ASP A 545 11.69 -18.98 23.69
CA ASP A 545 11.58 -17.51 23.76
C ASP A 545 10.11 -17.01 23.70
N VAL A 546 9.19 -17.82 23.18
CA VAL A 546 7.81 -17.42 22.82
C VAL A 546 7.07 -16.81 24.01
N ALA A 547 7.15 -17.44 25.18
CA ALA A 547 6.47 -16.95 26.39
C ALA A 547 7.01 -15.58 26.85
N GLY A 548 8.30 -15.30 26.64
CA GLY A 548 8.90 -14.01 26.96
C GLY A 548 8.39 -12.88 26.05
N TRP A 549 8.28 -13.15 24.75
CA TRP A 549 7.72 -12.20 23.78
C TRP A 549 6.22 -11.95 24.01
N GLN A 550 5.44 -13.03 24.22
CA GLN A 550 4.02 -12.95 24.53
C GLN A 550 3.76 -12.16 25.82
N SER A 551 4.54 -12.38 26.89
CA SER A 551 4.39 -11.65 28.14
C SER A 551 4.55 -10.13 27.97
N ARG A 552 5.56 -9.67 27.23
CA ARG A 552 5.74 -8.23 26.91
C ARG A 552 4.60 -7.70 26.05
N ARG A 553 4.20 -8.44 25.02
CA ARG A 553 3.13 -8.09 24.09
C ARG A 553 1.79 -7.92 24.82
N ASP A 554 1.48 -8.86 25.71
CA ASP A 554 0.21 -8.92 26.42
C ASP A 554 0.15 -7.88 27.55
N SER A 555 1.30 -7.50 28.14
CA SER A 555 1.41 -6.32 29.03
C SER A 555 0.99 -5.03 28.33
N ILE A 556 1.50 -4.78 27.11
CA ILE A 556 1.10 -3.60 26.33
C ILE A 556 -0.40 -3.64 26.06
N LYS A 557 -0.93 -4.78 25.60
CA LYS A 557 -2.37 -4.95 25.30
C LYS A 557 -3.27 -4.66 26.49
N ALA A 558 -2.88 -5.10 27.69
CA ALA A 558 -3.66 -4.89 28.91
C ALA A 558 -3.70 -3.42 29.36
N ASN A 559 -2.71 -2.60 28.96
CA ASN A 559 -2.52 -1.24 29.46
C ASN A 559 -2.75 -0.13 28.43
N PHE A 560 -2.68 -0.44 27.13
CA PHE A 560 -2.73 0.55 26.06
C PHE A 560 -3.99 1.43 26.09
N ASP A 561 -5.20 0.85 26.01
CA ASP A 561 -6.45 1.62 26.06
C ASP A 561 -6.65 2.31 27.41
N ARG A 562 -6.24 1.66 28.51
CA ARG A 562 -6.34 2.21 29.88
C ARG A 562 -5.54 3.50 30.07
N VAL A 563 -4.35 3.61 29.47
CA VAL A 563 -3.40 4.71 29.70
C VAL A 563 -3.46 5.76 28.59
N LEU A 564 -3.65 5.33 27.34
CA LEU A 564 -3.52 6.18 26.15
C LEU A 564 -4.86 6.58 25.52
N TRP A 565 -6.01 6.04 25.95
CA TRP A 565 -7.30 6.54 25.48
C TRP A 565 -7.70 7.83 26.21
N ASN A 566 -7.82 8.93 25.45
CA ASN A 566 -8.31 10.19 25.98
C ASN A 566 -9.83 10.31 25.78
N THR A 567 -10.58 10.04 26.85
CA THR A 567 -12.06 10.10 26.83
C THR A 567 -12.63 11.49 26.57
N SER A 568 -11.91 12.60 26.85
CA SER A 568 -12.44 13.94 26.59
C SER A 568 -12.24 14.41 25.15
N ARG A 569 -11.31 13.80 24.41
CA ARG A 569 -11.07 14.03 22.98
C ARG A 569 -11.59 12.92 22.07
N ASN A 570 -11.88 11.74 22.63
CA ASN A 570 -12.24 10.51 21.91
C ASN A 570 -11.17 10.07 20.89
N GLU A 571 -9.91 10.01 21.34
CA GLU A 571 -8.75 9.62 20.53
C GLU A 571 -7.70 8.89 21.39
N TYR A 572 -6.78 8.18 20.76
CA TYR A 572 -5.51 7.81 21.39
C TYR A 572 -4.58 9.02 21.45
N ARG A 573 -4.07 9.28 22.66
CA ARG A 573 -3.24 10.44 23.01
C ARG A 573 -2.51 10.20 24.32
N SER A 574 -1.20 10.40 24.33
CA SER A 574 -0.38 10.27 25.52
C SER A 574 -0.73 11.30 26.60
N PRO A 575 -0.70 10.93 27.89
CA PRO A 575 -0.80 11.89 28.99
C PRO A 575 0.23 13.01 28.87
N GLY A 576 -0.23 14.26 28.93
CA GLY A 576 0.63 15.44 28.79
C GLY A 576 0.93 15.89 27.35
N TYR A 577 0.51 15.14 26.32
CA TYR A 577 0.66 15.57 24.92
C TYR A 577 -0.33 16.72 24.58
N THR A 578 0.18 17.84 24.07
CA THR A 578 -0.55 19.12 23.91
C THR A 578 -0.77 19.57 22.46
N ARG A 579 -0.15 18.89 21.49
CA ARG A 579 -0.16 19.18 20.05
C ARG A 579 -1.45 18.75 19.34
N ASP A 580 -1.57 18.92 18.02
CA ASP A 580 -2.74 18.44 17.28
C ASP A 580 -2.91 16.91 17.36
N SER A 581 -4.12 16.43 17.09
CA SER A 581 -4.45 15.00 17.14
C SER A 581 -3.66 14.23 16.08
N ASP A 582 -2.98 13.16 16.52
CA ASP A 582 -2.08 12.40 15.65
C ASP A 582 -2.84 11.27 14.93
N ASP A 583 -3.05 11.43 13.62
CA ASP A 583 -3.69 10.45 12.76
C ASP A 583 -2.82 9.20 12.57
N ARG A 584 -1.49 9.33 12.57
CA ARG A 584 -0.55 8.20 12.52
C ARG A 584 -0.73 7.29 13.74
N ALA A 585 -0.70 7.88 14.93
CA ALA A 585 -0.86 7.18 16.20
C ALA A 585 -2.22 6.46 16.29
N ASN A 586 -3.29 7.15 15.93
CA ASN A 586 -4.66 6.61 15.97
C ASN A 586 -4.89 5.50 14.93
N ALA A 587 -4.31 5.63 13.73
CA ALA A 587 -4.33 4.58 12.72
C ALA A 587 -3.53 3.35 13.15
N LEU A 588 -2.31 3.55 13.65
CA LEU A 588 -1.43 2.43 14.00
C LEU A 588 -1.97 1.64 15.21
N ALA A 589 -2.72 2.27 16.13
CA ALA A 589 -3.46 1.57 17.18
C ALA A 589 -4.50 0.57 16.62
N VAL A 590 -5.13 0.88 15.49
CA VAL A 590 -6.04 -0.02 14.77
C VAL A 590 -5.27 -1.12 14.04
N VAL A 591 -4.19 -0.77 13.31
CA VAL A 591 -3.36 -1.75 12.58
C VAL A 591 -2.71 -2.75 13.54
N ALA A 592 -2.30 -2.31 14.73
CA ALA A 592 -1.80 -3.17 15.81
C ALA A 592 -2.90 -4.05 16.46
N GLY A 593 -4.19 -3.80 16.20
CA GLY A 593 -5.28 -4.50 16.89
C GLY A 593 -5.37 -4.20 18.38
N LEU A 594 -4.80 -3.07 18.81
CA LEU A 594 -4.87 -2.55 20.18
C LEU A 594 -6.15 -1.73 20.39
N ALA A 595 -6.65 -1.06 19.34
CA ALA A 595 -7.91 -0.32 19.36
C ALA A 595 -9.13 -1.27 19.33
N PRO A 596 -9.95 -1.34 20.40
CA PRO A 596 -11.16 -2.15 20.38
C PRO A 596 -12.23 -1.49 19.50
N ALA A 597 -13.13 -2.30 18.94
CA ALA A 597 -14.14 -1.86 17.98
C ALA A 597 -15.03 -0.69 18.46
N SER A 598 -15.21 -0.52 19.77
CA SER A 598 -15.92 0.62 20.36
C SER A 598 -15.24 1.98 20.11
N ARG A 599 -13.93 2.00 19.81
CA ARG A 599 -13.20 3.23 19.45
C ARG A 599 -13.23 3.53 17.95
N HIS A 600 -13.52 2.55 17.10
CA HIS A 600 -13.33 2.65 15.64
C HIS A 600 -14.10 3.81 15.02
N ARG A 601 -15.33 4.11 15.48
CA ARG A 601 -16.10 5.28 15.02
C ARG A 601 -15.35 6.59 15.31
N ALA A 602 -14.87 6.76 16.53
CA ALA A 602 -14.19 7.98 16.94
C ALA A 602 -12.83 8.13 16.23
N ILE A 603 -12.07 7.04 16.13
CA ILE A 603 -10.81 7.00 15.37
C ILE A 603 -11.07 7.33 13.89
N THR A 604 -12.14 6.81 13.27
CA THR A 604 -12.51 7.16 11.89
C THR A 604 -12.72 8.67 11.71
N GLU A 605 -13.27 9.38 12.70
CA GLU A 605 -13.38 10.84 12.66
C GLU A 605 -12.01 11.53 12.86
N VAL A 606 -11.11 11.01 13.70
CA VAL A 606 -9.72 11.52 13.78
C VAL A 606 -9.04 11.38 12.41
N LEU A 607 -9.09 10.19 11.81
CA LEU A 607 -8.48 9.88 10.50
C LEU A 607 -9.18 10.58 9.32
N ARG A 608 -10.39 11.12 9.49
CA ARG A 608 -11.04 11.97 8.49
C ARG A 608 -10.61 13.43 8.60
N ASN A 609 -10.49 13.95 9.82
CA ASN A 609 -10.32 15.39 10.07
C ASN A 609 -8.85 15.83 10.22
N HIS A 610 -7.93 14.93 10.59
CA HIS A 610 -6.51 15.22 10.75
C HIS A 610 -5.69 14.52 9.66
N LEU A 611 -4.77 15.26 9.04
CA LEU A 611 -3.97 14.84 7.88
C LEU A 611 -2.47 15.03 8.17
N ASN A 612 -2.02 14.67 9.37
CA ASN A 612 -0.67 14.98 9.85
C ASN A 612 0.39 13.96 9.38
N ALA A 613 -0.03 12.76 8.95
CA ALA A 613 0.84 11.75 8.34
C ALA A 613 1.57 12.24 7.08
N SER A 614 2.80 11.80 6.87
CA SER A 614 3.49 11.86 5.58
C SER A 614 2.97 10.77 4.61
N PRO A 615 3.40 10.75 3.34
CA PRO A 615 3.06 9.67 2.41
C PRO A 615 3.47 8.27 2.89
N TYR A 616 4.54 8.15 3.69
CA TYR A 616 4.97 6.87 4.27
C TYR A 616 3.94 6.30 5.24
N MET A 617 3.50 7.11 6.22
CA MET A 617 2.53 6.64 7.23
C MET A 617 1.07 6.65 6.74
N GLU A 618 0.76 7.38 5.67
CA GLU A 618 -0.55 7.34 5.01
C GLU A 618 -0.97 5.92 4.62
N PHE A 619 0.00 5.06 4.27
CA PHE A 619 -0.18 3.62 4.09
C PHE A 619 -1.02 3.01 5.23
N TYR A 620 -0.61 3.24 6.47
CA TYR A 620 -1.22 2.66 7.67
C TYR A 620 -2.54 3.35 8.03
N VAL A 621 -2.71 4.63 7.66
CA VAL A 621 -3.99 5.33 7.81
C VAL A 621 -5.05 4.73 6.89
N LEU A 622 -4.72 4.46 5.63
CA LEU A 622 -5.62 3.78 4.69
C LEU A 622 -5.90 2.33 5.12
N GLU A 623 -4.88 1.59 5.57
CA GLU A 623 -5.06 0.23 6.12
C GLU A 623 -5.98 0.23 7.35
N ALA A 624 -5.83 1.19 8.27
CA ALA A 624 -6.70 1.35 9.44
C ALA A 624 -8.16 1.64 9.06
N LEU A 625 -8.40 2.55 8.11
CA LEU A 625 -9.76 2.88 7.67
C LEU A 625 -10.49 1.65 7.11
N TYR A 626 -9.83 0.82 6.30
CA TYR A 626 -10.41 -0.45 5.84
C TYR A 626 -10.54 -1.52 6.94
N LEU A 627 -9.64 -1.57 7.93
CA LEU A 627 -9.79 -2.47 9.08
C LEU A 627 -10.99 -2.12 9.97
N MET A 628 -11.40 -0.84 9.99
CA MET A 628 -12.62 -0.37 10.66
C MET A 628 -13.90 -0.48 9.81
N GLY A 629 -13.79 -0.93 8.55
CA GLY A 629 -14.91 -0.96 7.60
C GLY A 629 -15.29 0.41 7.02
N ALA A 630 -14.45 1.43 7.20
CA ALA A 630 -14.66 2.81 6.74
C ALA A 630 -14.14 3.04 5.31
N ALA A 631 -14.42 2.11 4.39
CA ALA A 631 -13.93 2.11 3.01
C ALA A 631 -14.18 3.44 2.26
N THR A 632 -15.37 4.02 2.44
CA THR A 632 -15.72 5.32 1.82
C THR A 632 -14.84 6.47 2.33
N VAL A 633 -14.40 6.43 3.60
CA VAL A 633 -13.48 7.42 4.17
C VAL A 633 -12.05 7.23 3.67
N ALA A 634 -11.64 5.99 3.39
CA ALA A 634 -10.37 5.73 2.70
C ALA A 634 -10.39 6.30 1.27
N GLU A 635 -11.51 6.16 0.55
CA GLU A 635 -11.71 6.78 -0.77
C GLU A 635 -11.72 8.32 -0.71
N GLU A 636 -12.43 8.92 0.24
CA GLU A 636 -12.40 10.36 0.53
C GLU A 636 -10.96 10.84 0.75
N ARG A 637 -10.21 10.14 1.61
CA ARG A 637 -8.84 10.50 1.97
C ARG A 637 -7.85 10.31 0.81
N MET A 638 -7.98 9.23 0.03
CA MET A 638 -7.20 9.03 -1.20
C MET A 638 -7.43 10.17 -2.21
N ARG A 639 -8.67 10.62 -2.43
CA ARG A 639 -8.93 11.82 -3.27
C ARG A 639 -8.25 13.05 -2.69
N ASN A 640 -8.46 13.31 -1.40
CA ASN A 640 -8.04 14.56 -0.77
C ASN A 640 -6.51 14.73 -0.70
N ARG A 641 -5.75 13.66 -0.47
CA ARG A 641 -4.28 13.72 -0.31
C ARG A 641 -3.51 13.53 -1.62
N PHE A 642 -4.02 12.72 -2.54
CA PHE A 642 -3.31 12.36 -3.76
C PHE A 642 -3.74 13.16 -5.00
N ALA A 643 -4.74 14.05 -4.89
CA ALA A 643 -5.27 14.85 -6.00
C ALA A 643 -4.18 15.48 -6.88
N ALA A 644 -3.27 16.24 -6.29
CA ALA A 644 -2.20 16.92 -7.02
C ALA A 644 -1.24 15.94 -7.73
N GLN A 645 -0.94 14.79 -7.10
CA GLN A 645 -0.06 13.77 -7.67
C GLN A 645 -0.73 13.03 -8.83
N VAL A 646 -2.03 12.74 -8.72
CA VAL A 646 -2.79 12.06 -9.78
C VAL A 646 -3.03 12.97 -10.98
N THR A 647 -3.32 14.25 -10.74
CA THR A 647 -3.64 15.22 -11.80
C THR A 647 -2.44 15.85 -12.50
N ASP A 648 -1.23 15.77 -11.92
CA ASP A 648 0.02 16.17 -12.59
C ASP A 648 0.23 15.31 -13.88
N PRO A 649 0.20 15.93 -15.09
CA PRO A 649 0.36 15.21 -16.36
C PRO A 649 1.82 14.93 -16.71
N ASP A 650 2.77 15.65 -16.09
CA ASP A 650 4.21 15.54 -16.36
C ASP A 650 4.88 14.49 -15.46
N CYS A 651 4.25 14.13 -14.33
CA CYS A 651 4.74 13.13 -13.40
C CYS A 651 4.05 11.75 -13.58
N TYR A 652 4.84 10.71 -13.83
CA TYR A 652 4.35 9.32 -14.01
C TYR A 652 4.40 8.48 -12.72
N THR A 653 4.85 9.08 -11.63
CA THR A 653 5.19 8.44 -10.35
C THR A 653 4.57 9.21 -9.19
N LEU A 654 4.80 8.74 -7.96
CA LEU A 654 4.29 9.35 -6.73
C LEU A 654 5.46 9.98 -5.96
N TRP A 655 5.18 11.11 -5.31
CA TRP A 655 6.19 11.98 -4.72
C TRP A 655 6.65 11.50 -3.34
N GLU A 656 7.78 12.00 -2.87
CA GLU A 656 8.31 11.76 -1.53
C GLU A 656 7.47 12.43 -0.45
N LEU A 657 7.06 13.68 -0.68
CA LEU A 657 6.25 14.47 0.24
C LEU A 657 5.01 15.02 -0.47
N TRP A 658 4.06 15.55 0.31
CA TRP A 658 2.78 16.04 -0.22
C TRP A 658 2.92 17.23 -1.18
N THR A 659 3.97 18.03 -1.01
CA THR A 659 4.38 19.06 -1.97
C THR A 659 5.46 18.51 -2.87
N LYS A 660 5.29 18.59 -4.19
CA LYS A 660 6.32 18.21 -5.19
C LYS A 660 7.65 18.96 -4.99
N ALA A 661 7.60 20.14 -4.38
CA ALA A 661 8.77 20.98 -4.11
C ALA A 661 9.54 20.58 -2.83
N ASP A 662 9.03 19.67 -1.98
CA ASP A 662 9.69 19.36 -0.70
C ASP A 662 10.57 18.09 -0.77
N GLY A 663 10.46 17.30 -1.86
CA GLY A 663 11.19 16.04 -2.06
C GLY A 663 11.09 15.55 -3.51
N THR A 664 11.60 14.35 -3.81
CA THR A 664 11.56 13.80 -5.18
C THR A 664 10.14 13.53 -5.66
N ASP A 665 9.92 13.53 -6.98
CA ASP A 665 8.64 13.16 -7.59
C ASP A 665 8.51 11.65 -7.88
N ASN A 666 9.42 10.84 -7.33
CA ASN A 666 9.47 9.39 -7.47
C ASN A 666 10.06 8.73 -6.20
N HIS A 667 9.18 8.43 -5.24
CA HIS A 667 9.55 7.81 -3.96
C HIS A 667 8.63 6.64 -3.61
N ALA A 668 9.21 5.48 -3.35
CA ALA A 668 8.44 4.23 -3.30
C ALA A 668 7.50 4.12 -2.09
N TRP A 669 7.79 4.77 -0.96
CA TRP A 669 6.95 4.69 0.25
C TRP A 669 5.49 5.17 0.08
N ASN A 670 5.18 5.85 -1.02
CA ASN A 670 3.90 6.54 -1.26
C ASN A 670 2.88 5.63 -2.00
N GLY A 671 3.22 4.37 -2.26
CA GLY A 671 2.31 3.44 -2.93
C GLY A 671 1.24 2.81 -2.03
N GLY A 672 1.05 3.28 -0.79
CA GLY A 672 0.01 2.79 0.13
C GLY A 672 -1.41 2.60 -0.47
N PRO A 673 -1.92 3.51 -1.33
CA PRO A 673 -3.19 3.29 -2.04
C PRO A 673 -3.23 2.03 -2.89
N LEU A 674 -2.12 1.63 -3.52
CA LEU A 674 -2.04 0.42 -4.35
C LEU A 674 -2.37 -0.82 -3.51
N TYR A 675 -1.73 -0.94 -2.35
CA TYR A 675 -2.00 -2.03 -1.41
C TYR A 675 -3.42 -1.92 -0.83
N ALA A 676 -3.85 -0.74 -0.39
CA ALA A 676 -5.18 -0.54 0.19
C ALA A 676 -6.32 -0.96 -0.78
N LEU A 677 -6.24 -0.54 -2.05
CA LEU A 677 -7.20 -0.90 -3.10
C LEU A 677 -7.17 -2.40 -3.42
N SER A 678 -5.98 -3.00 -3.51
CA SER A 678 -5.82 -4.42 -3.91
C SER A 678 -6.17 -5.40 -2.78
N ALA A 679 -5.71 -5.11 -1.57
CA ALA A 679 -5.91 -5.97 -0.40
C ALA A 679 -7.30 -5.79 0.24
N TYR A 680 -7.87 -4.57 0.26
CA TYR A 680 -9.11 -4.29 1.00
C TYR A 680 -10.30 -3.92 0.12
N ALA A 681 -10.16 -3.01 -0.85
CA ALA A 681 -11.29 -2.65 -1.72
C ALA A 681 -11.72 -3.84 -2.59
N ALA A 682 -10.76 -4.50 -3.24
CA ALA A 682 -10.97 -5.79 -3.89
C ALA A 682 -11.04 -6.97 -2.88
N GLY A 683 -10.42 -6.81 -1.71
CA GLY A 683 -10.59 -7.75 -0.59
C GLY A 683 -9.81 -9.07 -0.70
N VAL A 684 -8.82 -9.16 -1.59
CA VAL A 684 -8.07 -10.39 -1.87
C VAL A 684 -6.81 -10.44 -0.99
N ARG A 685 -6.77 -11.30 0.04
CA ARG A 685 -5.64 -11.35 1.01
C ARG A 685 -5.29 -12.76 1.47
N PRO A 686 -4.01 -13.10 1.69
CA PRO A 686 -3.62 -14.39 2.26
C PRO A 686 -4.01 -14.47 3.75
N THR A 687 -4.54 -15.62 4.16
CA THR A 687 -4.83 -15.93 5.57
C THR A 687 -3.86 -16.98 6.13
N GLU A 688 -3.17 -17.71 5.24
CA GLU A 688 -2.11 -18.66 5.57
C GLU A 688 -0.87 -18.47 4.67
N PRO A 689 0.33 -18.88 5.12
CA PRO A 689 1.58 -18.67 4.39
C PRO A 689 1.60 -19.22 2.94
N GLY A 690 2.06 -18.38 2.01
CA GLY A 690 2.18 -18.76 0.60
C GLY A 690 0.83 -19.04 -0.06
N TRP A 691 -0.23 -18.37 0.39
CA TRP A 691 -1.59 -18.41 -0.16
C TRP A 691 -2.25 -19.82 -0.16
N THR A 692 -1.87 -20.72 0.74
CA THR A 692 -2.56 -22.02 0.93
C THR A 692 -4.04 -21.84 1.29
N ALA A 693 -4.31 -20.83 2.13
CA ALA A 693 -5.64 -20.27 2.32
C ALA A 693 -5.60 -18.74 2.19
N TYR A 694 -6.67 -18.19 1.64
CA TYR A 694 -6.84 -16.76 1.43
C TYR A 694 -8.32 -16.37 1.53
N GLU A 695 -8.60 -15.08 1.58
CA GLU A 695 -9.96 -14.56 1.54
C GLU A 695 -10.19 -13.60 0.37
N VAL A 696 -11.48 -13.45 0.01
CA VAL A 696 -12.01 -12.53 -1.00
C VAL A 696 -13.22 -11.85 -0.38
N VAL A 697 -12.99 -10.74 0.34
CA VAL A 697 -14.02 -10.00 1.10
C VAL A 697 -14.00 -8.52 0.66
N PRO A 698 -14.64 -8.19 -0.46
CA PRO A 698 -14.49 -6.89 -1.12
C PRO A 698 -15.19 -5.76 -0.35
N GLN A 699 -14.40 -4.81 0.17
CA GLN A 699 -14.93 -3.60 0.79
C GLN A 699 -15.11 -2.48 -0.25
N THR A 700 -16.13 -2.60 -1.10
CA THR A 700 -16.23 -1.78 -2.31
C THR A 700 -16.48 -0.29 -2.10
N GLY A 701 -16.80 0.18 -0.88
CA GLY A 701 -17.08 1.59 -0.60
C GLY A 701 -18.12 2.21 -1.55
N THR A 702 -17.73 3.22 -2.34
CA THR A 702 -18.58 3.80 -3.40
C THR A 702 -18.47 3.11 -4.76
N LEU A 703 -17.48 2.22 -4.94
CA LEU A 703 -17.21 1.56 -6.22
C LEU A 703 -18.31 0.57 -6.60
N THR A 704 -18.81 0.70 -7.83
CA THR A 704 -19.79 -0.20 -8.46
C THR A 704 -19.12 -1.30 -9.26
N ARG A 705 -17.83 -1.14 -9.60
CA ARG A 705 -17.03 -2.14 -10.30
C ARG A 705 -15.61 -2.17 -9.74
N ILE A 706 -15.05 -3.36 -9.59
CA ILE A 706 -13.62 -3.63 -9.37
C ILE A 706 -13.26 -4.88 -10.19
N ASP A 707 -12.13 -4.85 -10.90
CA ASP A 707 -11.50 -6.01 -11.55
C ASP A 707 -10.00 -6.02 -11.19
N THR A 708 -9.49 -7.16 -10.70
CA THR A 708 -8.09 -7.32 -10.29
C THR A 708 -7.46 -8.62 -10.75
N VAL A 709 -6.14 -8.58 -10.86
CA VAL A 709 -5.27 -9.76 -10.89
C VAL A 709 -4.30 -9.63 -9.73
N THR A 710 -4.26 -10.63 -8.85
CA THR A 710 -3.30 -10.74 -7.75
C THR A 710 -2.36 -11.90 -8.04
N PRO A 711 -1.10 -11.66 -8.40
CA PRO A 711 -0.11 -12.70 -8.61
C PRO A 711 0.27 -13.33 -7.25
N THR A 712 0.39 -14.65 -7.19
CA THR A 712 0.72 -15.35 -5.92
C THR A 712 1.68 -16.50 -6.12
N ALA A 713 2.26 -17.00 -5.02
CA ALA A 713 3.05 -18.24 -4.95
C ALA A 713 2.29 -19.53 -5.34
N ARG A 714 0.99 -19.42 -5.67
CA ARG A 714 0.13 -20.52 -6.15
C ARG A 714 -0.37 -20.30 -7.58
N GLY A 715 -0.05 -19.16 -8.20
CA GLY A 715 -0.60 -18.67 -9.46
C GLY A 715 -1.57 -17.51 -9.27
N ASP A 716 -2.01 -16.91 -10.37
CA ASP A 716 -2.87 -15.72 -10.31
C ASP A 716 -4.24 -16.00 -9.68
N ILE A 717 -4.63 -15.18 -8.72
CA ILE A 717 -6.03 -15.00 -8.34
C ILE A 717 -6.59 -13.89 -9.24
N ARG A 718 -7.68 -14.18 -9.95
CA ARG A 718 -8.43 -13.15 -10.71
C ARG A 718 -9.75 -12.91 -10.02
N PHE A 719 -10.02 -11.67 -9.64
CA PHE A 719 -11.25 -11.29 -8.97
C PHE A 719 -11.94 -10.15 -9.74
N GLY A 720 -13.25 -10.21 -9.82
CA GLY A 720 -14.08 -9.12 -10.34
C GLY A 720 -15.36 -9.00 -9.54
N ILE A 721 -15.83 -7.79 -9.30
CA ILE A 721 -17.16 -7.51 -8.78
C ILE A 721 -17.78 -6.39 -9.60
N THR A 722 -19.04 -6.55 -9.99
CA THR A 722 -19.85 -5.52 -10.63
C THR A 722 -21.22 -5.48 -9.99
N ARG A 723 -21.74 -4.28 -9.76
CA ARG A 723 -23.05 -4.02 -9.17
C ARG A 723 -23.93 -3.25 -10.15
N ASP A 724 -25.17 -3.71 -10.31
CA ASP A 724 -26.23 -3.06 -11.07
C ASP A 724 -27.53 -3.10 -10.24
N GLY A 725 -28.06 -1.92 -9.87
CA GLY A 725 -29.24 -1.82 -9.01
C GLY A 725 -29.10 -2.55 -7.66
N ASP A 726 -30.00 -3.50 -7.40
CA ASP A 726 -30.03 -4.41 -6.24
C ASP A 726 -29.32 -5.75 -6.49
N GLN A 727 -28.66 -5.90 -7.64
CA GLN A 727 -27.90 -7.07 -8.03
C GLN A 727 -26.39 -6.79 -7.96
N ALA A 728 -25.62 -7.75 -7.44
CA ALA A 728 -24.17 -7.74 -7.59
C ALA A 728 -23.67 -9.12 -8.05
N THR A 729 -22.67 -9.11 -8.94
CA THR A 729 -22.03 -10.31 -9.47
C THR A 729 -20.55 -10.26 -9.16
N LEU A 730 -20.05 -11.30 -8.50
CA LEU A 730 -18.64 -11.54 -8.22
C LEU A 730 -18.16 -12.68 -9.10
N THR A 731 -16.98 -12.53 -9.70
CA THR A 731 -16.25 -13.59 -10.40
C THR A 731 -14.92 -13.83 -9.70
N LEU A 732 -14.54 -15.09 -9.53
CA LEU A 732 -13.28 -15.50 -8.92
C LEU A 732 -12.66 -16.65 -9.73
N THR A 733 -11.41 -16.51 -10.15
CA THR A 733 -10.57 -17.64 -10.55
C THR A 733 -9.58 -17.91 -9.42
N SER A 734 -9.72 -19.08 -8.81
CA SER A 734 -8.92 -19.55 -7.68
C SER A 734 -7.91 -20.61 -8.15
N PRO A 735 -6.60 -20.42 -7.94
CA PRO A 735 -5.57 -21.31 -8.48
C PRO A 735 -5.44 -22.63 -7.68
N SER A 736 -4.83 -23.64 -8.29
CA SER A 736 -4.66 -24.97 -7.69
C SER A 736 -3.86 -24.95 -6.38
N GLY A 737 -4.23 -25.81 -5.43
CA GLY A 737 -3.54 -25.91 -4.14
C GLY A 737 -3.88 -24.78 -3.14
N THR A 738 -5.00 -24.09 -3.35
CA THR A 738 -5.51 -23.03 -2.47
C THR A 738 -6.90 -23.37 -1.91
N THR A 739 -7.32 -22.64 -0.88
CA THR A 739 -8.71 -22.59 -0.40
C THR A 739 -9.10 -21.13 -0.17
N ALA A 740 -10.24 -20.69 -0.72
CA ALA A 740 -10.67 -19.30 -0.61
C ALA A 740 -11.90 -19.14 0.30
N ARG A 741 -11.86 -18.20 1.24
CA ARG A 741 -13.05 -17.72 1.98
C ARG A 741 -13.62 -16.50 1.25
N VAL A 742 -14.72 -16.68 0.53
CA VAL A 742 -15.39 -15.63 -0.25
C VAL A 742 -16.52 -15.02 0.58
N GLY A 743 -16.44 -13.73 0.87
CA GLY A 743 -17.54 -12.93 1.42
C GLY A 743 -18.35 -12.30 0.31
N VAL A 744 -19.56 -12.81 0.05
CA VAL A 744 -20.49 -12.21 -0.91
C VAL A 744 -21.22 -11.06 -0.22
N PRO A 745 -21.02 -9.79 -0.65
CA PRO A 745 -21.62 -8.64 0.02
C PRO A 745 -23.14 -8.63 -0.15
N THR A 746 -23.87 -8.56 0.97
CA THR A 746 -25.33 -8.40 0.99
C THR A 746 -25.74 -6.93 0.88
N TYR A 747 -24.80 -6.01 1.14
CA TYR A 747 -25.04 -4.58 1.24
C TYR A 747 -26.20 -4.22 2.19
N ARG A 748 -26.32 -4.97 3.32
CA ARG A 748 -27.43 -4.87 4.28
C ARG A 748 -28.82 -5.17 3.68
N GLY A 749 -28.89 -5.96 2.61
CA GLY A 749 -30.15 -6.45 2.04
C GLY A 749 -30.95 -7.25 3.07
N SER A 750 -32.25 -7.03 3.15
CA SER A 750 -33.12 -7.68 4.14
C SER A 750 -33.47 -9.13 3.79
N SER A 751 -33.32 -9.52 2.51
CA SER A 751 -33.58 -10.90 2.03
C SER A 751 -32.73 -11.22 0.79
N PRO A 752 -31.38 -11.21 0.90
CA PRO A 752 -30.51 -11.49 -0.21
C PRO A 752 -30.64 -12.95 -0.65
N VAL A 753 -30.75 -13.17 -1.96
CA VAL A 753 -30.71 -14.49 -2.58
C VAL A 753 -29.39 -14.61 -3.33
N ILE A 754 -28.57 -15.60 -3.01
CA ILE A 754 -27.25 -15.79 -3.60
C ILE A 754 -27.24 -17.07 -4.42
N LYS A 755 -26.79 -16.95 -5.67
CA LYS A 755 -26.49 -18.07 -6.57
C LYS A 755 -25.00 -18.23 -6.72
N ALA A 756 -24.48 -19.46 -6.69
CA ALA A 756 -23.13 -19.80 -7.10
C ALA A 756 -23.20 -20.68 -8.36
N ASN A 757 -22.49 -20.28 -9.41
CA ASN A 757 -22.50 -20.94 -10.73
C ASN A 757 -23.93 -21.25 -11.23
N GLY A 758 -24.84 -20.27 -11.06
CA GLY A 758 -26.26 -20.36 -11.44
C GLY A 758 -27.19 -21.06 -10.43
N THR A 759 -26.65 -21.82 -9.48
CA THR A 759 -27.44 -22.57 -8.47
C THR A 759 -27.65 -21.72 -7.22
N THR A 760 -28.88 -21.58 -6.72
CA THR A 760 -29.14 -20.88 -5.45
C THR A 760 -28.47 -21.62 -4.29
N VAL A 761 -27.54 -20.93 -3.60
CA VAL A 761 -26.77 -21.46 -2.46
C VAL A 761 -27.15 -20.80 -1.11
N TYR A 762 -27.90 -19.70 -1.14
CA TYR A 762 -28.39 -19.03 0.06
C TYR A 762 -29.69 -18.28 -0.24
N SER A 763 -30.68 -18.44 0.62
CA SER A 763 -31.98 -17.77 0.53
C SER A 763 -32.75 -17.87 1.85
N GLY A 764 -33.63 -16.91 2.15
CA GLY A 764 -34.45 -16.96 3.37
C GLY A 764 -33.64 -16.90 4.68
N GLY A 765 -32.43 -16.34 4.64
CA GLY A 765 -31.54 -16.20 5.81
C GLY A 765 -30.65 -17.40 6.13
N ALA A 766 -30.73 -18.48 5.34
CA ALA A 766 -30.00 -19.74 5.52
C ALA A 766 -29.35 -20.24 4.22
N ALA A 767 -28.36 -21.13 4.36
CA ALA A 767 -27.78 -21.86 3.24
C ALA A 767 -28.82 -22.82 2.62
N THR A 768 -28.84 -22.90 1.29
CA THR A 768 -29.75 -23.74 0.51
C THR A 768 -28.99 -24.41 -0.64
N GLY A 769 -29.54 -25.48 -1.23
CA GLY A 769 -28.90 -26.17 -2.35
C GLY A 769 -27.50 -26.75 -2.03
N SER A 770 -26.75 -27.13 -3.08
CA SER A 770 -25.35 -27.52 -2.97
C SER A 770 -24.63 -27.35 -4.32
N VAL A 771 -23.34 -27.01 -4.27
CA VAL A 771 -22.45 -26.93 -5.43
C VAL A 771 -21.13 -27.63 -5.06
N SER A 772 -20.64 -28.51 -5.93
CA SER A 772 -19.43 -29.29 -5.65
C SER A 772 -18.22 -28.37 -5.41
N GLY A 773 -17.53 -28.54 -4.28
CA GLY A 773 -16.36 -27.74 -3.92
C GLY A 773 -16.68 -26.41 -3.23
N LEU A 774 -17.95 -26.12 -2.90
CA LEU A 774 -18.39 -24.96 -2.14
C LEU A 774 -19.08 -25.41 -0.84
N THR A 775 -18.74 -24.74 0.26
CA THR A 775 -19.34 -24.95 1.58
C THR A 775 -19.76 -23.60 2.17
N TYR A 776 -20.97 -23.49 2.72
CA TYR A 776 -21.35 -22.32 3.52
C TYR A 776 -20.52 -22.26 4.80
N ALA A 777 -19.91 -21.10 5.10
CA ALA A 777 -19.07 -20.90 6.27
C ALA A 777 -19.81 -20.16 7.39
N SER A 778 -20.29 -18.94 7.11
CA SER A 778 -21.01 -18.10 8.07
C SER A 778 -21.73 -16.95 7.37
N LYS A 779 -22.33 -16.03 8.14
CA LYS A 779 -22.79 -14.72 7.66
C LYS A 779 -22.54 -13.67 8.74
N ASP A 780 -22.55 -12.41 8.35
CA ASP A 780 -22.71 -11.28 9.25
C ASP A 780 -23.72 -10.27 8.65
N SER A 781 -23.76 -9.05 9.19
CA SER A 781 -24.63 -7.95 8.70
C SER A 781 -24.31 -7.44 7.29
N SER A 782 -23.14 -7.75 6.76
CA SER A 782 -22.56 -7.17 5.54
C SER A 782 -22.29 -8.23 4.46
N TYR A 783 -22.01 -9.48 4.84
CA TYR A 783 -21.62 -10.56 3.93
C TYR A 783 -22.26 -11.90 4.28
N VAL A 784 -22.39 -12.77 3.26
CA VAL A 784 -22.54 -14.22 3.43
C VAL A 784 -21.25 -14.87 2.97
N TYR A 785 -20.66 -15.71 3.82
CA TYR A 785 -19.36 -16.32 3.59
C TYR A 785 -19.46 -17.77 3.12
N PHE A 786 -18.67 -18.09 2.10
CA PHE A 786 -18.50 -19.44 1.57
C PHE A 786 -17.01 -19.80 1.54
N THR A 787 -16.69 -21.05 1.83
CA THR A 787 -15.37 -21.63 1.54
C THR A 787 -15.45 -22.33 0.19
N VAL A 788 -14.53 -22.03 -0.73
CA VAL A 788 -14.45 -22.64 -2.05
C VAL A 788 -13.10 -23.28 -2.34
N ARG A 789 -13.15 -24.37 -3.11
CA ARG A 789 -11.98 -25.04 -3.71
C ARG A 789 -11.46 -24.28 -4.95
N PRO A 790 -10.26 -24.62 -5.45
CA PRO A 790 -9.73 -24.08 -6.70
C PRO A 790 -10.69 -24.26 -7.89
N GLY A 791 -10.67 -23.30 -8.81
CA GLY A 791 -11.54 -23.26 -9.98
C GLY A 791 -12.14 -21.88 -10.24
N SER A 792 -13.05 -21.82 -11.21
CA SER A 792 -13.80 -20.61 -11.54
C SER A 792 -15.16 -20.59 -10.85
N TRP A 793 -15.46 -19.47 -10.21
CA TRP A 793 -16.67 -19.23 -9.44
C TRP A 793 -17.34 -17.94 -9.89
N THR A 794 -18.66 -17.97 -10.04
CA THR A 794 -19.50 -16.79 -10.20
C THR A 794 -20.53 -16.79 -9.09
N PHE A 795 -20.52 -15.77 -8.24
CA PHE A 795 -21.56 -15.52 -7.25
C PHE A 795 -22.44 -14.38 -7.73
N THR A 796 -23.75 -14.55 -7.69
CA THR A 796 -24.72 -13.49 -8.00
C THR A 796 -25.64 -13.33 -6.81
N VAL A 797 -25.67 -12.15 -6.22
CA VAL A 797 -26.65 -11.76 -5.19
C VAL A 797 -27.72 -10.87 -5.83
N SER A 798 -28.98 -11.14 -5.53
CA SER A 798 -30.15 -10.31 -5.86
C SER A 798 -30.92 -9.96 -4.59
N GLY A 799 -31.59 -8.81 -4.54
CA GLY A 799 -32.11 -8.27 -3.28
C GLY A 799 -31.01 -7.77 -2.34
N ALA A 800 -29.86 -7.38 -2.90
CA ALA A 800 -28.81 -6.70 -2.13
C ALA A 800 -29.29 -5.30 -1.72
N GLY A 801 -28.98 -4.89 -0.50
CA GLY A 801 -29.35 -3.57 0.01
C GLY A 801 -28.53 -2.45 -0.65
N ARG A 802 -28.73 -1.20 -0.22
CA ARG A 802 -28.08 -0.04 -0.86
C ARG A 802 -26.56 -0.04 -0.63
N LEU A 803 -25.81 0.55 -1.56
CA LEU A 803 -24.43 1.00 -1.29
C LEU A 803 -24.40 1.96 -0.09
N ASP A 804 -23.22 2.32 0.41
CA ASP A 804 -23.03 3.34 1.45
C ASP A 804 -23.28 4.79 0.94
N ASN A 805 -24.31 4.94 0.12
CA ASN A 805 -24.92 6.17 -0.32
C ASN A 805 -26.44 5.94 -0.50
N LEU A 806 -27.22 6.31 0.51
CA LEU A 806 -28.69 6.31 0.50
C LEU A 806 -29.27 7.23 -0.57
N ALA A 807 -28.52 8.27 -0.98
CA ALA A 807 -28.90 9.26 -1.99
C ALA A 807 -28.66 8.80 -3.43
N LEU A 808 -27.90 7.74 -3.68
CA LEU A 808 -27.57 7.30 -5.05
C LEU A 808 -28.84 7.02 -5.87
N GLY A 809 -28.95 7.68 -7.02
CA GLY A 809 -30.07 7.63 -7.95
C GLY A 809 -31.39 8.20 -7.40
N ARG A 810 -31.37 8.97 -6.31
CA ARG A 810 -32.59 9.49 -5.67
C ARG A 810 -33.14 10.74 -6.35
N PRO A 811 -34.45 10.97 -6.32
CA PRO A 811 -35.04 12.21 -6.81
C PRO A 811 -34.48 13.43 -6.06
N VAL A 812 -34.09 14.44 -6.82
CA VAL A 812 -33.59 15.72 -6.31
C VAL A 812 -34.55 16.83 -6.71
N SER A 813 -34.95 17.64 -5.73
CA SER A 813 -35.70 18.88 -5.91
C SER A 813 -34.87 20.06 -5.42
N GLY A 814 -35.24 21.28 -5.81
CA GLY A 814 -34.57 22.50 -5.37
C GLY A 814 -35.28 23.74 -5.87
N ASP A 815 -35.17 24.85 -5.15
CA ASP A 815 -35.88 26.10 -5.43
C ASP A 815 -35.57 26.65 -6.82
N ASN A 816 -34.33 26.46 -7.28
CA ASN A 816 -33.89 26.79 -8.62
C ASN A 816 -32.86 25.76 -9.12
N SER A 817 -32.46 25.85 -10.39
CA SER A 817 -31.30 25.17 -10.97
C SER A 817 -31.04 25.68 -12.39
N LEU A 818 -29.84 25.47 -12.90
CA LEU A 818 -29.55 25.51 -14.33
C LEU A 818 -29.57 24.09 -14.89
N GLU A 819 -30.47 23.80 -15.81
CA GLU A 819 -30.58 22.50 -16.49
C GLU A 819 -30.01 22.63 -17.91
N ASN A 820 -28.96 21.88 -18.26
CA ASN A 820 -28.38 21.85 -19.61
C ASN A 820 -27.62 20.54 -19.89
N ALA A 821 -26.76 20.53 -20.92
CA ALA A 821 -25.98 19.36 -21.30
C ALA A 821 -24.96 18.90 -20.24
N ASP A 822 -24.52 19.78 -19.33
CA ASP A 822 -23.55 19.49 -18.28
C ASP A 822 -24.17 19.44 -16.86
N TRP A 823 -25.14 20.32 -16.59
CA TRP A 823 -25.69 20.58 -15.25
C TRP A 823 -27.14 20.15 -15.12
N GLY A 824 -27.54 19.65 -13.94
CA GLY A 824 -28.95 19.39 -13.64
C GLY A 824 -29.20 18.76 -12.27
N ARG A 825 -30.44 18.82 -11.77
CA ARG A 825 -30.80 18.30 -10.43
C ARG A 825 -30.48 16.81 -10.26
N ASN A 826 -30.80 15.99 -11.25
CA ASN A 826 -30.57 14.54 -11.22
C ASN A 826 -29.08 14.15 -11.18
N ARG A 827 -28.17 15.04 -11.56
CA ARG A 827 -26.72 14.82 -11.51
C ARG A 827 -26.13 15.01 -10.11
N LEU A 828 -26.87 15.57 -9.16
CA LEU A 828 -26.42 15.71 -7.78
C LEU A 828 -26.36 14.37 -7.01
N THR A 829 -26.89 13.29 -7.63
CA THR A 829 -27.06 11.97 -7.01
C THR A 829 -26.76 10.84 -8.01
N ASP A 830 -26.09 11.13 -9.13
CA ASP A 830 -25.87 10.16 -10.21
C ASP A 830 -24.65 9.25 -9.97
N GLY A 831 -23.89 9.49 -8.90
CA GLY A 831 -22.68 8.76 -8.54
C GLY A 831 -21.41 9.33 -9.19
N LYS A 832 -21.46 10.47 -9.88
CA LYS A 832 -20.28 11.17 -10.41
C LYS A 832 -19.68 12.08 -9.34
N LEU A 833 -18.79 11.50 -8.54
CA LEU A 833 -18.09 12.16 -7.44
C LEU A 833 -17.17 13.33 -7.88
N THR A 834 -16.98 13.53 -9.18
CA THR A 834 -16.18 14.62 -9.78
C THR A 834 -16.91 15.18 -11.00
N SER A 835 -16.76 16.49 -11.22
CA SER A 835 -17.36 17.17 -12.37
C SER A 835 -16.69 16.75 -13.67
N VAL A 836 -17.43 16.08 -14.55
CA VAL A 836 -16.95 15.64 -15.87
C VAL A 836 -17.85 16.20 -17.00
N ALA A 837 -17.34 16.25 -18.23
CA ALA A 837 -18.13 16.70 -19.38
C ALA A 837 -19.41 15.83 -19.54
N GLY A 838 -20.57 16.46 -19.68
CA GLY A 838 -21.87 15.79 -19.71
C GLY A 838 -22.45 15.42 -18.34
N ALA A 839 -21.69 15.56 -17.25
CA ALA A 839 -22.13 15.33 -15.87
C ALA A 839 -21.25 16.13 -14.89
N LYS A 840 -21.43 17.47 -14.87
CA LYS A 840 -20.69 18.36 -13.96
C LYS A 840 -21.27 18.42 -12.55
N GLY A 841 -22.54 17.99 -12.38
CA GLY A 841 -23.28 17.95 -11.13
C GLY A 841 -24.49 18.89 -11.11
N TYR A 842 -24.74 19.50 -9.94
CA TYR A 842 -25.75 20.54 -9.75
C TYR A 842 -25.15 21.94 -9.78
N THR A 843 -25.86 22.88 -10.40
CA THR A 843 -25.63 24.31 -10.18
C THR A 843 -26.94 25.08 -10.06
N SER A 844 -26.94 26.07 -9.16
CA SER A 844 -28.02 27.05 -9.07
C SER A 844 -28.01 28.02 -10.27
N ASN A 845 -29.08 28.80 -10.38
CA ASN A 845 -29.09 30.09 -11.09
C ASN A 845 -28.04 31.05 -10.49
N GLU A 846 -27.74 32.11 -11.25
CA GLU A 846 -26.74 33.11 -10.85
C GLU A 846 -27.30 34.15 -9.89
N PHE A 847 -26.47 34.55 -8.94
CA PHE A 847 -26.71 35.60 -7.97
C PHE A 847 -25.63 36.70 -8.10
N SER A 848 -26.01 37.94 -7.82
CA SER A 848 -25.12 39.11 -7.85
C SER A 848 -24.32 39.30 -6.55
N SER A 849 -24.49 38.40 -5.57
CA SER A 849 -23.96 38.49 -4.21
C SER A 849 -23.74 37.08 -3.64
N ALA A 850 -22.70 36.92 -2.82
CA ALA A 850 -22.50 35.70 -2.04
C ALA A 850 -23.56 35.53 -0.94
N ASP A 851 -24.02 36.62 -0.32
CA ASP A 851 -25.09 36.59 0.67
C ASP A 851 -26.44 36.38 -0.06
N VAL A 852 -27.08 35.27 0.27
CA VAL A 852 -28.41 34.87 -0.20
C VAL A 852 -29.34 34.58 0.99
N SER A 853 -29.03 35.08 2.18
CA SER A 853 -29.78 34.83 3.43
C SER A 853 -31.25 35.26 3.38
N ALA A 854 -31.57 36.28 2.58
CA ALA A 854 -32.94 36.74 2.31
C ALA A 854 -33.75 35.78 1.41
N THR A 855 -33.08 35.07 0.50
CA THR A 855 -33.69 34.08 -0.42
C THR A 855 -32.78 32.85 -0.54
N PRO A 856 -32.69 31.99 0.50
CA PRO A 856 -31.69 30.93 0.57
C PRO A 856 -31.92 29.84 -0.48
N VAL A 857 -30.86 29.50 -1.21
CA VAL A 857 -30.84 28.38 -2.16
C VAL A 857 -31.00 27.08 -1.37
N TRP A 858 -31.84 26.17 -1.83
CA TRP A 858 -31.94 24.83 -1.25
C TRP A 858 -32.08 23.73 -2.28
N VAL A 859 -31.42 22.60 -2.00
CA VAL A 859 -31.59 21.34 -2.71
C VAL A 859 -32.00 20.25 -1.71
N GLU A 860 -32.85 19.34 -2.16
CA GLU A 860 -33.46 18.31 -1.34
C GLU A 860 -33.50 16.97 -2.05
N ILE A 861 -33.10 15.93 -1.33
CA ILE A 861 -33.02 14.54 -1.78
C ILE A 861 -34.12 13.76 -1.06
N ASP A 862 -34.96 13.05 -1.82
CA ASP A 862 -35.92 12.08 -1.27
C ASP A 862 -35.29 10.69 -1.21
N LEU A 863 -34.93 10.22 -0.01
CA LEU A 863 -34.36 8.90 0.24
C LEU A 863 -35.38 7.75 0.02
N GLY A 864 -36.64 8.09 -0.22
CA GLY A 864 -37.76 7.21 -0.59
C GLY A 864 -38.46 6.52 0.59
N ALA A 865 -37.85 6.51 1.77
CA ALA A 865 -38.42 6.01 3.01
C ALA A 865 -37.65 6.59 4.21
N ASP A 866 -38.30 6.64 5.37
CA ASP A 866 -37.64 7.00 6.63
C ASP A 866 -36.50 6.03 6.95
N THR A 867 -35.28 6.57 7.01
CA THR A 867 -34.04 5.81 7.19
C THR A 867 -33.18 6.47 8.27
N ASP A 868 -32.47 5.69 9.09
CA ASP A 868 -31.45 6.24 10.00
C ASP A 868 -30.26 6.76 9.18
N LEU A 869 -29.90 8.03 9.38
CA LEU A 869 -28.75 8.68 8.74
C LEU A 869 -28.04 9.61 9.75
N ASP A 870 -26.71 9.70 9.68
CA ASP A 870 -25.89 10.46 10.62
C ASP A 870 -24.78 11.31 9.97
N ALA A 871 -24.74 11.39 8.65
CA ALA A 871 -23.94 12.38 7.93
C ALA A 871 -24.54 12.71 6.54
N VAL A 872 -24.03 13.77 5.93
CA VAL A 872 -24.17 14.10 4.51
C VAL A 872 -22.79 14.48 3.98
N ARG A 873 -22.41 14.04 2.78
CA ARG A 873 -21.16 14.45 2.12
C ARG A 873 -21.46 15.33 0.92
N LEU A 874 -20.76 16.46 0.81
CA LEU A 874 -20.81 17.35 -0.34
C LEU A 874 -19.52 17.19 -1.15
N PHE A 875 -19.64 16.80 -2.42
CA PHE A 875 -18.52 16.70 -3.35
C PHE A 875 -18.42 18.01 -4.14
N PRO A 876 -17.28 18.74 -4.08
CA PRO A 876 -17.13 19.99 -4.79
C PRO A 876 -17.19 19.88 -6.32
N ARG A 877 -17.38 21.04 -6.98
CA ARG A 877 -17.08 21.18 -8.42
C ARG A 877 -15.57 21.01 -8.64
N THR A 878 -15.18 20.20 -9.62
CA THR A 878 -13.75 19.86 -9.89
C THR A 878 -13.25 20.18 -11.30
N ASP A 879 -14.09 20.66 -12.22
CA ASP A 879 -13.69 20.95 -13.60
C ASP A 879 -13.04 22.33 -13.78
N THR A 880 -13.12 23.20 -12.77
CA THR A 880 -12.51 24.54 -12.78
C THR A 880 -12.23 25.04 -11.36
N ALA A 881 -11.24 25.91 -11.22
CA ALA A 881 -10.97 26.63 -9.98
C ALA A 881 -11.90 27.84 -9.81
N ALA A 882 -12.04 28.33 -8.59
CA ALA A 882 -12.64 29.64 -8.33
C ALA A 882 -11.76 30.80 -8.85
N ALA A 883 -12.36 31.95 -9.07
CA ALA A 883 -11.73 33.14 -9.66
C ALA A 883 -10.57 33.75 -8.83
N GLY A 884 -10.37 33.30 -7.59
CA GLY A 884 -9.23 33.66 -6.73
C GLY A 884 -8.32 32.48 -6.36
N GLY A 885 -8.45 31.33 -7.04
CA GLY A 885 -7.97 30.03 -6.55
C GLY A 885 -8.99 29.38 -5.61
N GLY A 886 -8.79 28.10 -5.30
CA GLY A 886 -9.74 27.30 -4.52
C GLY A 886 -10.93 26.80 -5.34
N THR A 887 -12.06 26.58 -4.68
CA THR A 887 -13.20 25.79 -5.15
C THR A 887 -14.35 26.66 -5.64
N ALA A 888 -14.74 26.47 -6.91
CA ALA A 888 -15.88 27.14 -7.50
C ALA A 888 -17.22 26.75 -6.83
N GLY A 889 -17.94 27.74 -6.30
CA GLY A 889 -19.36 27.64 -5.92
C GLY A 889 -19.70 26.79 -4.69
N PHE A 890 -18.72 26.37 -3.90
CA PHE A 890 -18.97 25.55 -2.70
C PHE A 890 -19.61 26.38 -1.56
N PRO A 891 -20.62 25.90 -0.83
CA PRO A 891 -21.37 26.73 0.13
C PRO A 891 -20.53 27.13 1.36
N VAL A 892 -20.66 28.39 1.79
CA VAL A 892 -19.90 28.98 2.93
C VAL A 892 -20.70 28.93 4.23
N ASP A 893 -21.96 29.39 4.18
CA ASP A 893 -22.89 29.34 5.31
C ASP A 893 -24.13 28.54 4.88
N PHE A 894 -24.43 27.47 5.60
CA PHE A 894 -25.54 26.58 5.28
C PHE A 894 -25.98 25.73 6.47
N SER A 895 -27.11 25.05 6.29
CA SER A 895 -27.60 24.03 7.21
C SER A 895 -27.95 22.75 6.45
N VAL A 896 -27.64 21.61 7.06
CA VAL A 896 -28.25 20.33 6.71
C VAL A 896 -29.49 20.18 7.56
N GLN A 897 -30.63 19.99 6.90
CA GLN A 897 -31.93 19.85 7.50
C GLN A 897 -32.55 18.52 7.07
N VAL A 898 -33.34 17.90 7.95
CA VAL A 898 -34.01 16.63 7.66
C VAL A 898 -35.49 16.70 7.99
N ARG A 899 -36.27 15.84 7.36
CA ARG A 899 -37.71 15.70 7.60
C ARG A 899 -38.14 14.23 7.41
N ALA A 900 -38.87 13.70 8.39
CA ALA A 900 -39.48 12.38 8.32
C ALA A 900 -40.68 12.35 7.36
N ASP A 901 -41.13 11.17 6.94
CA ASP A 901 -42.29 11.06 6.07
C ASP A 901 -43.58 11.55 6.77
N GLY A 902 -44.45 12.23 6.01
CA GLY A 902 -45.61 12.94 6.56
C GLY A 902 -45.30 14.17 7.44
N GLY A 903 -44.02 14.49 7.70
CA GLY A 903 -43.63 15.67 8.49
C GLY A 903 -43.94 16.99 7.79
N THR A 904 -44.35 18.01 8.55
CA THR A 904 -44.69 19.35 8.04
C THR A 904 -43.57 20.38 8.19
N SER A 905 -42.53 20.11 8.98
CA SER A 905 -41.41 21.01 9.26
C SER A 905 -40.06 20.30 9.14
N TYR A 906 -39.00 21.05 8.83
CA TYR A 906 -37.63 20.55 8.79
C TYR A 906 -36.92 20.80 10.12
N THR A 907 -36.17 19.80 10.57
CA THR A 907 -35.25 19.90 11.71
C THR A 907 -33.84 20.13 11.19
N THR A 908 -33.19 21.23 11.59
CA THR A 908 -31.76 21.42 11.33
C THR A 908 -30.95 20.46 12.19
N VAL A 909 -30.17 19.57 11.55
CA VAL A 909 -29.30 18.60 12.22
C VAL A 909 -27.83 19.03 12.24
N ARG A 910 -27.43 19.91 11.32
CA ARG A 910 -26.11 20.54 11.28
C ARG A 910 -26.24 21.97 10.77
N THR A 911 -25.57 22.90 11.43
CA THR A 911 -25.29 24.24 10.89
C THR A 911 -23.80 24.35 10.62
N VAL A 912 -23.44 25.03 9.55
CA VAL A 912 -22.05 25.36 9.18
C VAL A 912 -22.02 26.85 8.86
N THR A 913 -21.01 27.53 9.39
CA THR A 913 -20.81 28.97 9.23
C THR A 913 -19.32 29.21 9.00
N GLY A 914 -18.98 30.00 7.99
CA GLY A 914 -17.61 30.25 7.59
C GLY A 914 -16.87 28.98 7.16
N GLN A 915 -17.54 28.07 6.44
CA GLN A 915 -16.89 26.90 5.82
C GLN A 915 -15.65 27.37 5.03
N PRO A 916 -14.44 26.90 5.37
CA PRO A 916 -13.26 27.17 4.57
C PRO A 916 -13.41 26.61 3.16
N ASP A 917 -12.72 27.21 2.20
CA ASP A 917 -12.63 26.64 0.85
C ASP A 917 -12.11 25.20 0.95
N PRO A 918 -12.80 24.21 0.36
CA PRO A 918 -12.39 22.82 0.47
C PRO A 918 -11.22 22.44 -0.44
N ASP A 919 -10.69 23.33 -1.29
CA ASP A 919 -9.65 23.03 -2.29
C ASP A 919 -9.95 21.77 -3.13
N GLY A 920 -11.19 21.65 -3.61
CA GLY A 920 -11.69 20.49 -4.37
C GLY A 920 -11.96 19.22 -3.55
N ARG A 921 -11.71 19.23 -2.23
CA ARG A 921 -11.85 18.08 -1.33
C ARG A 921 -13.30 17.83 -0.91
N VAL A 922 -13.74 16.57 -0.95
CA VAL A 922 -15.03 16.16 -0.39
C VAL A 922 -15.15 16.56 1.09
N GLN A 923 -16.29 17.12 1.46
CA GLN A 923 -16.58 17.53 2.84
C GLN A 923 -17.71 16.68 3.43
N THR A 924 -17.44 16.01 4.55
CA THR A 924 -18.42 15.15 5.24
C THR A 924 -18.94 15.83 6.51
N TYR A 925 -20.24 16.08 6.55
CA TYR A 925 -20.94 16.77 7.62
C TYR A 925 -21.69 15.76 8.48
N GLY A 926 -20.99 15.20 9.47
CA GLY A 926 -21.60 14.37 10.51
C GLY A 926 -22.56 15.16 11.41
N PHE A 927 -23.57 14.46 11.93
CA PHE A 927 -24.53 14.90 12.94
C PHE A 927 -25.06 13.70 13.72
N ARG A 928 -25.92 13.94 14.73
CA ARG A 928 -26.53 12.85 15.51
C ARG A 928 -27.45 12.01 14.61
N THR A 929 -27.34 10.69 14.71
CA THR A 929 -28.22 9.74 13.99
C THR A 929 -29.68 10.12 14.15
N THR A 930 -30.32 10.41 13.02
CA THR A 930 -31.70 10.86 12.94
C THR A 930 -32.43 10.02 11.89
N THR A 931 -33.64 9.58 12.20
CA THR A 931 -34.50 8.88 11.23
C THR A 931 -35.21 9.93 10.35
N ALA A 932 -35.00 9.90 9.04
CA ALA A 932 -35.69 10.79 8.11
C ALA A 932 -35.76 10.25 6.67
N ARG A 933 -36.69 10.80 5.88
CA ARG A 933 -36.87 10.50 4.45
C ARG A 933 -36.27 11.59 3.56
N TYR A 934 -36.41 12.86 3.92
CA TYR A 934 -35.94 13.99 3.13
C TYR A 934 -34.71 14.61 3.76
N VAL A 935 -33.66 14.82 2.97
CA VAL A 935 -32.43 15.51 3.36
C VAL A 935 -32.29 16.76 2.51
N ARG A 936 -32.20 17.93 3.16
CA ARG A 936 -32.13 19.24 2.52
C ARG A 936 -30.85 19.97 2.90
N LEU A 937 -30.10 20.43 1.90
CA LEU A 937 -29.04 21.41 2.05
C LEU A 937 -29.65 22.80 1.81
N ARG A 938 -29.63 23.68 2.82
CA ARG A 938 -30.14 25.05 2.74
C ARG A 938 -28.99 26.04 2.93
N VAL A 939 -28.63 26.75 1.87
CA VAL A 939 -27.45 27.63 1.79
C VAL A 939 -27.86 29.09 1.89
N THR A 940 -27.28 29.78 2.87
CA THR A 940 -27.47 31.22 3.12
C THR A 940 -26.30 32.07 2.62
N ARG A 941 -25.12 31.49 2.38
CA ARG A 941 -23.99 32.15 1.75
C ARG A 941 -23.28 31.24 0.75
N LEU A 942 -23.18 31.70 -0.49
CA LEU A 942 -22.54 31.02 -1.62
C LEU A 942 -21.00 31.19 -1.58
N GLY A 943 -20.31 30.27 -2.25
CA GLY A 943 -18.85 30.28 -2.40
C GLY A 943 -18.34 31.25 -3.47
N SER A 944 -17.02 31.26 -3.62
CA SER A 944 -16.33 32.04 -4.65
C SER A 944 -16.83 31.66 -6.06
N PRO A 945 -17.07 32.65 -6.95
CA PRO A 945 -17.41 32.40 -8.34
C PRO A 945 -16.36 31.54 -9.05
N ALA A 946 -16.82 30.74 -10.01
CA ALA A 946 -15.93 29.96 -10.86
C ALA A 946 -15.08 30.87 -11.77
N SER A 947 -13.85 30.48 -12.08
CA SER A 947 -12.93 31.31 -12.88
C SER A 947 -13.40 31.56 -14.33
N ASP A 948 -14.22 30.65 -14.87
CA ASP A 948 -14.90 30.76 -16.17
C ASP A 948 -16.13 31.70 -16.13
N GLU A 949 -16.64 32.06 -14.94
CA GLU A 949 -17.74 33.00 -14.75
C GLU A 949 -17.57 33.88 -13.49
N ALA A 950 -16.40 34.52 -13.38
CA ALA A 950 -15.88 35.19 -12.17
C ALA A 950 -16.76 36.27 -11.50
N ALA A 951 -17.85 36.72 -12.13
CA ALA A 951 -18.81 37.69 -11.59
C ALA A 951 -20.13 37.06 -11.09
N LYS A 952 -20.27 35.73 -11.15
CA LYS A 952 -21.52 35.01 -10.91
C LYS A 952 -21.43 34.10 -9.68
N TYR A 953 -22.17 34.42 -8.63
CA TYR A 953 -22.28 33.56 -7.46
C TYR A 953 -23.30 32.45 -7.73
N ARG A 954 -22.93 31.20 -7.42
CA ARG A 954 -23.78 30.02 -7.54
C ARG A 954 -23.49 29.03 -6.41
N LEU A 955 -24.46 28.18 -6.09
CA LEU A 955 -24.20 26.90 -5.41
C LEU A 955 -23.83 25.89 -6.47
N GLN A 956 -22.61 25.33 -6.42
CA GLN A 956 -22.12 24.31 -7.35
C GLN A 956 -21.54 23.11 -6.57
N LEU A 957 -21.97 21.91 -6.94
CA LEU A 957 -21.53 20.64 -6.35
C LEU A 957 -21.52 19.56 -7.43
N ALA A 958 -20.53 18.67 -7.42
CA ALA A 958 -20.53 17.48 -8.27
C ALA A 958 -21.62 16.49 -7.82
N GLU A 959 -21.64 16.13 -6.54
CA GLU A 959 -22.51 15.10 -5.95
C GLU A 959 -22.84 15.42 -4.48
N ILE A 960 -23.98 14.93 -3.99
CA ILE A 960 -24.28 14.81 -2.56
C ILE A 960 -24.57 13.35 -2.22
N THR A 961 -23.77 12.77 -1.33
CA THR A 961 -24.00 11.42 -0.82
C THR A 961 -24.53 11.44 0.62
N VAL A 962 -25.33 10.45 0.98
CA VAL A 962 -25.86 10.28 2.34
C VAL A 962 -25.48 8.87 2.82
N PRO A 963 -24.40 8.68 3.60
CA PRO A 963 -24.00 7.34 4.06
C PRO A 963 -25.07 6.66 4.91
N THR A 964 -24.98 5.34 5.00
CA THR A 964 -25.84 4.54 5.88
C THR A 964 -25.42 4.70 7.33
N ALA A 965 -26.34 5.06 8.23
CA ALA A 965 -25.99 5.14 9.65
C ALA A 965 -25.56 3.77 10.17
N SER A 966 -24.41 3.74 10.87
CA SER A 966 -23.95 2.56 11.59
C SER A 966 -24.68 2.42 12.93
N THR A 967 -26.00 2.25 12.94
CA THR A 967 -26.80 2.26 14.17
C THR A 967 -26.47 1.04 15.04
N THR A 968 -25.65 1.24 16.08
CA THR A 968 -25.28 0.22 17.07
C THR A 968 -26.30 0.06 18.20
N VAL A 969 -27.40 0.82 18.22
CA VAL A 969 -28.44 0.72 19.26
C VAL A 969 -29.85 0.72 18.66
N THR A 970 -30.67 -0.23 19.09
CA THR A 970 -32.10 -0.32 18.79
C THR A 970 -32.92 -0.47 20.08
N SER A 971 -34.22 -0.18 20.03
CA SER A 971 -35.15 -0.30 21.16
C SER A 971 -36.57 -0.47 20.63
N ASN A 972 -37.48 -1.10 21.40
CA ASN A 972 -38.90 -1.11 21.05
C ASN A 972 -39.62 0.22 21.31
N CYS A 973 -39.12 1.06 22.20
CA CYS A 973 -39.71 2.36 22.45
C CYS A 973 -38.70 3.35 23.05
N THR A 974 -38.61 4.53 22.46
CA THR A 974 -37.73 5.60 22.93
C THR A 974 -38.36 6.96 22.67
N LEU A 975 -38.01 7.95 23.49
CA LEU A 975 -38.34 9.35 23.25
C LEU A 975 -37.12 10.03 22.63
N GLU A 976 -37.20 10.39 21.35
CA GLU A 976 -36.15 11.13 20.64
C GLU A 976 -36.43 12.63 20.72
N ASN A 977 -35.52 13.40 21.33
CA ASN A 977 -35.56 14.87 21.31
C ASN A 977 -34.16 15.46 21.58
N GLY A 978 -34.08 16.78 21.83
CA GLY A 978 -32.81 17.47 22.10
C GLY A 978 -32.01 16.89 23.28
N ASP A 979 -32.68 16.30 24.27
CA ASP A 979 -32.09 15.74 25.49
C ASP A 979 -31.90 14.21 25.46
N TRP A 980 -32.80 13.48 24.80
CA TRP A 980 -32.89 12.01 24.89
C TRP A 980 -32.78 11.30 23.55
N GLY A 981 -32.27 10.06 23.53
CA GLY A 981 -32.47 9.13 22.42
C GLY A 981 -31.66 7.83 22.43
N LYS A 982 -31.94 6.95 21.47
CA LYS A 982 -31.44 5.55 21.41
C LYS A 982 -29.91 5.44 21.43
N THR A 983 -29.20 6.23 20.63
CA THR A 983 -27.73 6.14 20.51
C THR A 983 -26.97 6.76 21.68
N ARG A 984 -27.64 7.59 22.51
CA ARG A 984 -27.00 8.27 23.65
C ARG A 984 -26.66 7.35 24.81
N VAL A 985 -27.16 6.12 24.78
CA VAL A 985 -26.78 5.09 25.72
C VAL A 985 -25.36 4.54 25.48
N LEU A 986 -24.68 4.97 24.41
CA LEU A 986 -23.29 4.65 24.07
C LEU A 986 -22.50 5.92 23.67
N ASP A 987 -22.91 7.11 24.14
CA ASP A 987 -22.22 8.37 23.79
C ASP A 987 -21.05 8.71 24.74
N GLY A 988 -20.84 7.89 25.77
CA GLY A 988 -19.74 8.00 26.73
C GLY A 988 -20.01 8.97 27.87
N ASN A 989 -21.13 9.72 27.86
CA ASN A 989 -21.51 10.59 28.97
C ASN A 989 -22.05 9.74 30.13
N LEU A 990 -21.19 9.49 31.12
CA LEU A 990 -21.54 8.68 32.30
C LEU A 990 -22.58 9.36 33.23
N THR A 991 -22.93 10.63 32.95
CA THR A 991 -23.90 11.43 33.70
C THR A 991 -24.85 12.13 32.74
N SER A 992 -26.13 12.17 33.09
CA SER A 992 -27.15 12.91 32.33
C SER A 992 -26.90 14.43 32.43
N VAL A 993 -26.79 15.10 31.29
CA VAL A 993 -26.65 16.57 31.19
C VAL A 993 -27.62 17.14 30.15
N ALA A 994 -27.91 18.44 30.21
CA ALA A 994 -28.76 19.09 29.20
C ALA A 994 -28.14 18.93 27.81
N GLY A 995 -28.95 18.55 26.82
CA GLY A 995 -28.50 18.20 25.48
C GLY A 995 -27.86 16.81 25.33
N ALA A 996 -27.64 16.06 26.42
CA ALA A 996 -27.14 14.68 26.44
C ALA A 996 -27.55 13.96 27.75
N ARG A 997 -28.86 13.73 27.94
CA ARG A 997 -29.38 13.09 29.17
C ARG A 997 -29.26 11.56 29.16
N GLY A 998 -28.97 10.97 27.99
CA GLY A 998 -28.85 9.53 27.75
C GLY A 998 -30.07 8.94 27.02
N PHE A 999 -30.44 7.71 27.39
CA PHE A 999 -31.63 7.01 26.90
C PHE A 999 -32.85 7.28 27.79
N THR A 1000 -34.01 7.46 27.16
CA THR A 1000 -35.30 7.25 27.82
C THR A 1000 -36.29 6.52 26.92
N SER A 1001 -37.13 5.67 27.51
CA SER A 1001 -38.32 5.12 26.86
C SER A 1001 -39.41 6.19 26.71
N ILE A 1002 -40.50 5.85 26.01
CA ILE A 1002 -41.78 6.57 26.11
C ILE A 1002 -42.39 6.41 27.52
N ASP A 1003 -43.46 7.16 27.79
CA ASP A 1003 -44.22 7.13 29.06
C ASP A 1003 -45.00 5.82 29.24
N PHE A 1004 -44.92 5.23 30.43
CA PHE A 1004 -45.75 4.09 30.87
C PHE A 1004 -46.63 4.46 32.08
N PRO A 1005 -47.87 3.94 32.15
CA PRO A 1005 -48.82 4.29 33.21
C PRO A 1005 -48.53 3.62 34.57
N ALA A 1006 -47.65 2.62 34.60
CA ALA A 1006 -47.28 1.88 35.80
C ALA A 1006 -45.83 1.39 35.73
N ALA A 1007 -45.23 1.10 36.89
CA ALA A 1007 -43.89 0.52 36.97
C ALA A 1007 -43.84 -0.91 36.41
N ASP A 1008 -44.89 -1.70 36.58
CA ASP A 1008 -44.93 -3.08 36.10
C ASP A 1008 -45.29 -3.10 34.61
N VAL A 1009 -44.37 -3.60 33.79
CA VAL A 1009 -44.45 -3.64 32.32
C VAL A 1009 -44.21 -5.05 31.80
N ARG A 1010 -44.48 -6.08 32.61
CA ARG A 1010 -44.21 -7.49 32.25
C ARG A 1010 -44.92 -7.96 30.97
N ASP A 1011 -46.10 -7.43 30.68
CA ASP A 1011 -46.91 -7.81 29.52
C ASP A 1011 -46.45 -7.08 28.24
N THR A 1012 -45.78 -5.93 28.40
CA THR A 1012 -45.15 -5.16 27.31
C THR A 1012 -43.73 -4.69 27.70
N PRO A 1013 -42.74 -5.59 27.82
CA PRO A 1013 -41.43 -5.25 28.38
C PRO A 1013 -40.68 -4.23 27.55
N VAL A 1014 -40.07 -3.24 28.21
CA VAL A 1014 -39.20 -2.25 27.57
C VAL A 1014 -37.83 -2.87 27.33
N TRP A 1015 -37.24 -2.69 26.16
CA TRP A 1015 -35.89 -3.17 25.89
C TRP A 1015 -35.01 -2.22 25.08
N ILE A 1016 -33.71 -2.32 25.32
CA ILE A 1016 -32.62 -1.68 24.58
C ILE A 1016 -31.71 -2.80 24.10
N GLU A 1017 -31.34 -2.79 22.82
CA GLU A 1017 -30.43 -3.74 22.19
C GLU A 1017 -29.24 -3.01 21.61
N VAL A 1018 -28.04 -3.39 22.05
CA VAL A 1018 -26.75 -2.92 21.56
C VAL A 1018 -26.17 -3.97 20.62
N ASP A 1019 -25.89 -3.57 19.38
CA ASP A 1019 -25.07 -4.31 18.43
C ASP A 1019 -23.59 -4.04 18.71
N LEU A 1020 -22.87 -5.07 19.14
CA LEU A 1020 -21.43 -5.06 19.42
C LEU A 1020 -20.59 -5.24 18.14
N GLY A 1021 -21.21 -5.21 16.96
CA GLY A 1021 -20.58 -5.32 15.64
C GLY A 1021 -20.19 -6.73 15.21
N ALA A 1022 -19.86 -7.60 16.17
CA ALA A 1022 -19.51 -9.01 15.96
C ALA A 1022 -19.74 -9.83 17.23
N ASP A 1023 -19.90 -11.15 17.07
CA ASP A 1023 -19.97 -12.10 18.19
C ASP A 1023 -18.68 -12.04 19.04
N ARG A 1024 -18.85 -11.76 20.33
CA ARG A 1024 -17.76 -11.69 21.30
C ARG A 1024 -18.19 -12.21 22.66
N ALA A 1025 -17.22 -12.63 23.48
CA ALA A 1025 -17.46 -12.87 24.89
C ALA A 1025 -17.83 -11.55 25.58
N ILE A 1026 -18.72 -11.61 26.57
CA ILE A 1026 -19.12 -10.46 27.39
C ILE A 1026 -18.96 -10.86 28.85
N GLY A 1027 -18.02 -10.22 29.56
CA GLY A 1027 -17.74 -10.49 30.97
C GLY A 1027 -18.64 -9.70 31.92
N SER A 1028 -19.07 -8.50 31.53
CA SER A 1028 -19.98 -7.68 32.34
C SER A 1028 -20.74 -6.60 31.56
N VAL A 1029 -21.81 -6.09 32.18
CA VAL A 1029 -22.56 -4.94 31.71
C VAL A 1029 -22.69 -3.93 32.85
N THR A 1030 -22.29 -2.67 32.61
CA THR A 1030 -22.54 -1.56 33.53
C THR A 1030 -23.72 -0.73 33.03
N LEU A 1031 -24.75 -0.56 33.85
CA LEU A 1031 -25.79 0.44 33.64
C LEU A 1031 -25.41 1.71 34.40
N GLN A 1032 -25.28 2.84 33.70
CA GLN A 1032 -25.13 4.17 34.31
C GLN A 1032 -26.53 4.77 34.56
N PRO A 1033 -26.91 5.02 35.82
CA PRO A 1033 -28.23 5.59 36.13
C PRO A 1033 -28.38 7.03 35.62
N ARG A 1034 -29.62 7.51 35.46
CA ARG A 1034 -29.90 8.94 35.20
C ARG A 1034 -29.42 9.80 36.39
N THR A 1035 -28.76 10.94 36.14
CA THR A 1035 -28.14 11.76 37.21
C THR A 1035 -28.60 13.22 37.31
N ASP A 1036 -29.37 13.75 36.36
CA ASP A 1036 -29.80 15.16 36.36
C ASP A 1036 -31.02 15.45 37.26
N THR A 1037 -31.71 14.41 37.73
CA THR A 1037 -32.89 14.52 38.61
C THR A 1037 -33.00 13.29 39.51
N GLY A 1038 -33.70 13.44 40.63
CA GLY A 1038 -33.97 12.35 41.57
C GLY A 1038 -35.15 11.47 41.13
N GLY A 1039 -35.26 10.30 41.73
CA GLY A 1039 -36.47 9.47 41.69
C GLY A 1039 -37.49 9.95 42.72
N ALA A 1040 -38.79 9.89 42.37
CA ALA A 1040 -39.88 10.15 43.29
C ALA A 1040 -39.83 9.16 44.46
N GLY A 1041 -39.64 9.67 45.69
CA GLY A 1041 -39.38 8.85 46.89
C GLY A 1041 -37.89 8.68 47.24
N GLY A 1042 -36.97 9.25 46.46
CA GLY A 1042 -35.52 9.25 46.70
C GLY A 1042 -34.71 8.34 45.76
N GLY A 1043 -33.43 8.66 45.61
CA GLY A 1043 -32.50 7.94 44.72
C GLY A 1043 -32.57 8.41 43.26
N THR A 1044 -32.26 7.52 42.32
CA THR A 1044 -32.28 7.74 40.86
C THR A 1044 -33.68 7.51 40.26
N ALA A 1045 -34.03 8.32 39.26
CA ALA A 1045 -35.15 8.08 38.36
C ALA A 1045 -34.86 7.00 37.31
N GLY A 1046 -35.87 6.20 36.97
CA GLY A 1046 -35.96 5.41 35.73
C GLY A 1046 -35.05 4.17 35.57
N LEU A 1047 -34.10 3.92 36.47
CA LEU A 1047 -33.29 2.70 36.45
C LEU A 1047 -34.18 1.46 36.69
N PRO A 1048 -34.08 0.38 35.89
CA PRO A 1048 -35.03 -0.73 35.98
C PRO A 1048 -34.85 -1.55 37.28
N VAL A 1049 -35.97 -1.98 37.86
CA VAL A 1049 -36.03 -2.75 39.11
C VAL A 1049 -35.97 -4.25 38.84
N ASP A 1050 -36.76 -4.73 37.87
CA ASP A 1050 -36.74 -6.12 37.42
C ASP A 1050 -36.41 -6.12 35.93
N PHE A 1051 -35.35 -6.83 35.54
CA PHE A 1051 -34.89 -6.90 34.16
C PHE A 1051 -34.04 -8.15 33.88
N THR A 1052 -33.84 -8.41 32.60
CA THR A 1052 -32.92 -9.42 32.11
C THR A 1052 -31.85 -8.77 31.23
N LEU A 1053 -30.62 -9.27 31.34
CA LEU A 1053 -29.59 -9.09 30.34
C LEU A 1053 -29.61 -10.35 29.47
N GLN A 1054 -29.74 -10.16 28.17
CA GLN A 1054 -29.90 -11.24 27.20
C GLN A 1054 -28.84 -11.08 26.09
N THR A 1055 -28.32 -12.17 25.57
CA THR A 1055 -27.45 -12.17 24.38
C THR A 1055 -28.13 -12.86 23.21
N ARG A 1056 -27.75 -12.47 22.00
CA ARG A 1056 -28.12 -13.13 20.75
C ARG A 1056 -26.91 -13.10 19.84
N ALA A 1057 -26.53 -14.27 19.33
CA ALA A 1057 -25.44 -14.40 18.37
C ALA A 1057 -25.81 -13.80 17.01
N ASP A 1058 -24.83 -13.52 16.16
CA ASP A 1058 -25.11 -13.07 14.79
C ASP A 1058 -25.91 -14.13 14.01
N GLY A 1059 -26.89 -13.68 13.24
CA GLY A 1059 -27.88 -14.54 12.59
C GLY A 1059 -28.85 -15.29 13.52
N GLY A 1060 -28.73 -15.18 14.84
CA GLY A 1060 -29.64 -15.80 15.80
C GLY A 1060 -31.05 -15.20 15.77
N THR A 1061 -32.07 -16.05 15.88
CA THR A 1061 -33.49 -15.66 15.93
C THR A 1061 -34.02 -15.46 17.35
N SER A 1062 -33.28 -15.90 18.36
CA SER A 1062 -33.75 -16.03 19.74
C SER A 1062 -32.73 -15.44 20.73
N TYR A 1063 -33.23 -14.93 21.84
CA TYR A 1063 -32.43 -14.34 22.91
C TYR A 1063 -32.21 -15.33 24.05
N THR A 1064 -30.95 -15.52 24.43
CA THR A 1064 -30.54 -16.26 25.63
C THR A 1064 -30.44 -15.28 26.79
N THR A 1065 -31.26 -15.43 27.83
CA THR A 1065 -31.08 -14.67 29.07
C THR A 1065 -29.79 -15.13 29.75
N VAL A 1066 -28.81 -14.23 29.84
CA VAL A 1066 -27.50 -14.48 30.48
C VAL A 1066 -27.45 -13.96 31.91
N ARG A 1067 -28.39 -13.06 32.29
CA ARG A 1067 -28.60 -12.66 33.68
C ARG A 1067 -30.03 -12.21 33.91
N THR A 1068 -30.58 -12.55 35.08
CA THR A 1068 -31.84 -12.01 35.59
C THR A 1068 -31.54 -11.17 36.82
N VAL A 1069 -32.21 -10.03 36.94
CA VAL A 1069 -32.14 -9.13 38.09
C VAL A 1069 -33.57 -8.86 38.54
N THR A 1070 -33.82 -9.04 39.84
CA THR A 1070 -35.12 -8.85 40.47
C THR A 1070 -34.91 -8.01 41.72
N GLY A 1071 -35.73 -6.97 41.90
CA GLY A 1071 -35.65 -6.09 43.07
C GLY A 1071 -34.34 -5.30 43.16
N GLN A 1072 -33.78 -4.85 42.02
CA GLN A 1072 -32.58 -4.01 41.99
C GLN A 1072 -32.74 -2.80 42.95
N PRO A 1073 -31.88 -2.66 43.97
CA PRO A 1073 -31.92 -1.50 44.85
C PRO A 1073 -31.63 -0.22 44.08
N ASN A 1074 -32.27 0.88 44.48
CA ASN A 1074 -32.00 2.19 43.90
C ASN A 1074 -30.57 2.64 44.29
N PRO A 1075 -29.66 2.91 43.33
CA PRO A 1075 -28.24 3.10 43.62
C PRO A 1075 -27.84 4.56 43.90
N GLY A 1076 -28.79 5.50 43.96
CA GLY A 1076 -28.50 6.90 44.29
C GLY A 1076 -27.52 7.58 43.32
N GLY A 1077 -27.59 7.25 42.03
CA GLY A 1077 -26.71 7.75 40.97
C GLY A 1077 -25.49 6.88 40.68
N THR A 1078 -25.22 5.85 41.50
CA THR A 1078 -24.01 5.02 41.36
C THR A 1078 -24.12 3.99 40.24
N ALA A 1079 -23.11 3.94 39.37
CA ALA A 1079 -22.93 2.91 38.34
C ALA A 1079 -23.23 1.48 38.86
N GLN A 1080 -24.04 0.71 38.14
CA GLN A 1080 -24.37 -0.68 38.51
C GLN A 1080 -23.74 -1.67 37.52
N THR A 1081 -22.71 -2.39 37.94
CA THR A 1081 -22.02 -3.39 37.12
C THR A 1081 -22.49 -4.80 37.44
N TYR A 1082 -22.79 -5.56 36.39
CA TYR A 1082 -23.34 -6.89 36.44
C TYR A 1082 -22.45 -7.87 35.69
N ALA A 1083 -21.74 -8.73 36.41
CA ALA A 1083 -20.96 -9.81 35.82
C ALA A 1083 -21.87 -10.82 35.11
N LEU A 1084 -21.41 -11.29 33.95
CA LEU A 1084 -22.04 -12.30 33.12
C LEU A 1084 -21.15 -13.54 33.04
N THR A 1085 -21.68 -14.70 33.45
CA THR A 1085 -20.94 -15.97 33.35
C THR A 1085 -21.25 -16.62 32.00
N SER A 1086 -20.21 -16.90 31.21
CA SER A 1086 -20.32 -17.61 29.92
C SER A 1086 -21.25 -16.95 28.89
N ALA A 1087 -21.38 -15.62 28.90
CA ALA A 1087 -22.13 -14.89 27.88
C ALA A 1087 -21.28 -14.67 26.62
N THR A 1088 -21.87 -14.93 25.44
CA THR A 1088 -21.28 -14.64 24.14
C THR A 1088 -22.39 -14.25 23.17
N GLY A 1089 -22.14 -13.23 22.34
CA GLY A 1089 -23.04 -12.83 21.27
C GLY A 1089 -22.77 -11.43 20.76
N ARG A 1090 -23.22 -11.14 19.55
CA ARG A 1090 -23.15 -9.85 18.88
C ARG A 1090 -24.11 -8.84 19.50
N TYR A 1091 -25.31 -9.27 19.88
CA TYR A 1091 -26.34 -8.38 20.38
C TYR A 1091 -26.52 -8.57 21.89
N LEU A 1092 -26.30 -7.51 22.66
CA LEU A 1092 -26.67 -7.43 24.08
C LEU A 1092 -28.01 -6.72 24.20
N ARG A 1093 -29.00 -7.35 24.85
CA ARG A 1093 -30.30 -6.73 25.13
C ARG A 1093 -30.53 -6.60 26.64
N LEU A 1094 -30.76 -5.38 27.09
CA LEU A 1094 -31.40 -5.09 28.37
C LEU A 1094 -32.92 -5.13 28.16
N LYS A 1095 -33.63 -6.01 28.87
CA LYS A 1095 -35.10 -6.13 28.81
C LYS A 1095 -35.70 -5.98 30.20
N ALA A 1096 -36.32 -4.84 30.46
CA ALA A 1096 -36.97 -4.49 31.73
C ALA A 1096 -38.44 -4.93 31.76
N THR A 1097 -38.82 -5.61 32.84
CA THR A 1097 -40.20 -6.00 33.17
C THR A 1097 -40.78 -5.19 34.32
N ARG A 1098 -39.94 -4.50 35.10
CA ARG A 1098 -40.37 -3.47 36.06
C ARG A 1098 -39.45 -2.26 36.00
N LEU A 1099 -40.03 -1.08 35.76
CA LEU A 1099 -39.35 0.20 35.64
C LEU A 1099 -39.03 0.82 37.01
N GLY A 1100 -38.10 1.76 37.02
CA GLY A 1100 -37.69 2.51 38.21
C GLY A 1100 -38.73 3.51 38.71
N ALA A 1101 -38.41 4.16 39.81
CA ALA A 1101 -39.17 5.32 40.29
C ALA A 1101 -39.21 6.41 39.19
N PRO A 1102 -40.36 7.08 38.98
CA PRO A 1102 -40.46 8.18 38.03
C PRO A 1102 -39.60 9.37 38.50
N ALA A 1103 -39.28 10.30 37.61
CA ALA A 1103 -38.46 11.45 37.97
C ALA A 1103 -39.18 12.40 38.95
N THR A 1104 -38.44 13.11 39.80
CA THR A 1104 -39.02 14.07 40.77
C THR A 1104 -39.79 15.21 40.11
N ASP A 1105 -39.42 15.58 38.89
CA ASP A 1105 -40.07 16.55 38.01
C ASP A 1105 -41.22 15.95 37.16
N GLU A 1106 -41.37 14.63 37.14
CA GLU A 1106 -42.37 13.91 36.32
C GLU A 1106 -42.99 12.72 37.07
N THR A 1107 -43.45 12.93 38.31
CA THR A 1107 -43.80 11.88 39.29
C THR A 1107 -44.91 10.87 38.89
N ALA A 1108 -45.61 11.11 37.78
CA ALA A 1108 -46.64 10.22 37.23
C ALA A 1108 -46.18 9.39 36.02
N LYS A 1109 -44.93 9.53 35.56
CA LYS A 1109 -44.44 8.94 34.29
C LYS A 1109 -43.36 7.89 34.53
N TYR A 1110 -43.72 6.62 34.43
CA TYR A 1110 -42.75 5.54 34.50
C TYR A 1110 -42.00 5.41 33.18
N ARG A 1111 -40.67 5.36 33.22
CA ARG A 1111 -39.81 5.18 32.05
C ARG A 1111 -38.60 4.31 32.40
N LEU A 1112 -38.04 3.63 31.40
CA LEU A 1112 -36.66 3.15 31.46
C LEU A 1112 -35.75 4.34 31.13
N GLN A 1113 -34.88 4.75 32.06
CA GLN A 1113 -33.93 5.85 31.86
C GLN A 1113 -32.52 5.44 32.29
N LEU A 1114 -31.53 5.77 31.46
CA LEU A 1114 -30.11 5.50 31.67
C LEU A 1114 -29.30 6.67 31.11
N ALA A 1115 -28.20 7.03 31.75
CA ALA A 1115 -27.21 7.89 31.11
C ALA A 1115 -26.50 7.11 29.97
N GLU A 1116 -25.98 5.93 30.29
CA GLU A 1116 -25.07 5.15 29.43
C GLU A 1116 -25.16 3.64 29.78
N ILE A 1117 -24.84 2.76 28.83
CA ILE A 1117 -24.59 1.32 29.03
C ILE A 1117 -23.16 1.04 28.59
N ARG A 1118 -22.36 0.39 29.44
CA ARG A 1118 -21.03 -0.11 29.05
C ARG A 1118 -21.00 -1.63 29.05
N VAL A 1119 -20.26 -2.19 28.10
CA VAL A 1119 -20.14 -3.63 27.87
C VAL A 1119 -18.65 -3.97 27.84
N ALA A 1120 -18.23 -4.95 28.65
CA ALA A 1120 -16.82 -5.33 28.83
C ALA A 1120 -16.68 -6.86 28.85
#